data_AF-A0A1G2VMH4-F1
#
_entry.id   AF-A0A1G2VMH4-F1
#
_cell.length_a   1.000
_cell.length_b   1.000
_cell.length_c   1.000
_cell.angle_alpha   90.00
_cell.angle_beta   90.00
_cell.angle_gamma   90.00
#
_symmetry.space_group_name_H-M   'P 1'
#
loop_
_entity.id
_entity.type
_entity.pdbx_description
1 polymer ?
#
loop_
_entity_poly.entity_id
_entity_poly.type
_entity_poly.pdbx_seq_one_letter_code
_entity_poly.pdbx_strand_id
1 'polypeptide(L)'
;MFDILRNPDVSWALKRRVYDTQIRAALEWFANRDLAELARAAKEKSGAGPDKVPAGPSEEPGKKEKTGSPGDSNDVPPQNEDVRSSMEAGTEKGEGEPNALFRVAPFYGGYYRQLVFGIFDSGTLKWGKTQNEFRDVASEAYNPVEARVMLGKIRGSVPLALPLPYDWTFDSESVKTDAPEGSMEIQRNQDGLWYLRVNADGIFTYEIRAGSRGRISENAEFPKMSIQGEIDAELKNKIEALKRQNLPSLKLKREIVKLVRNHLTYSNSADAWAAYAKNPAEFFTVLWKCKEADCFVANTMALRALAEIDGNARFVSGYFVKERNAAGQAIMHSGNGHAWLEVWDSLSRRAIRLDATPKGDSTMDEETQERDLDGESGEGDYGEGGDDELASEEEVKRQIKEMQKKGGGAGGKKKERSAADLEAEQFAQAAECTPEEAREFLRALERVREIKDERGNSISELMKDEWRKIIEERKIEARDYRGPVRMDEGSRLEDPVSARIDIRSKEFNPTGFERDEMVEKVESDFGGINIYFSFDLSGSMGKPDSATGRRKADVQRDAALLFVDSLMQCAYMVRREVHETDLLPLKLMVTLASSRGEVRLHLTDKWTAKEQWALYSALIQLASGSTPTHQTMQLIEVDFDKEMNDLKKKRVPKEKLPINYTAEITDGGPDNFEATEEMHRKLKSKRMTVRSFVIGGNSVSEDAAPPLRSFSQLPQILARDIIEQFRKLHPQKIKV
;
A
#
# COMPACT_ATOMS: atom_id res chain seq x y z
N MET A 1 8.10 -32.71 4.79
CA MET A 1 8.76 -31.61 4.04
C MET A 1 8.89 -30.37 4.91
N PHE A 2 7.78 -29.80 5.40
CA PHE A 2 7.79 -28.68 6.35
C PHE A 2 8.54 -28.98 7.66
N ASP A 3 8.61 -30.24 8.07
CA ASP A 3 9.39 -30.65 9.25
C ASP A 3 10.90 -30.42 9.08
N ILE A 4 11.44 -30.54 7.86
CA ILE A 4 12.85 -30.27 7.56
C ILE A 4 13.13 -28.76 7.67
N LEU A 5 12.17 -27.91 7.27
CA LEU A 5 12.29 -26.45 7.39
C LEU A 5 12.17 -25.97 8.83
N ARG A 6 11.27 -26.60 9.61
CA ARG A 6 11.04 -26.31 11.02
C ARG A 6 12.12 -26.86 11.95
N ASN A 7 12.86 -27.89 11.52
CA ASN A 7 13.90 -28.52 12.34
C ASN A 7 15.14 -27.60 12.46
N PRO A 8 15.49 -27.12 13.67
CA PRO A 8 16.63 -26.23 13.87
C PRO A 8 18.00 -26.89 13.60
N ASP A 9 18.07 -28.21 13.64
CA ASP A 9 19.31 -28.99 13.45
C ASP A 9 19.66 -29.21 11.96
N VAL A 10 18.76 -28.82 11.05
CA VAL A 10 18.99 -28.93 9.62
C VAL A 10 19.71 -27.68 9.10
N SER A 11 20.82 -27.89 8.39
CA SER A 11 21.60 -26.79 7.81
C SER A 11 20.75 -25.89 6.91
N TRP A 12 21.03 -24.58 6.95
CA TRP A 12 20.33 -23.60 6.13
C TRP A 12 20.45 -23.89 4.63
N ALA A 13 21.59 -24.43 4.18
CA ALA A 13 21.78 -24.87 2.80
C ALA A 13 20.80 -25.97 2.39
N LEU A 14 20.53 -26.95 3.27
CA LEU A 14 19.56 -28.00 2.99
C LEU A 14 18.12 -27.49 3.07
N LYS A 15 17.81 -26.59 4.02
CA LYS A 15 16.50 -25.92 4.08
C LYS A 15 16.20 -25.11 2.84
N ARG A 16 17.16 -24.29 2.41
CA ARG A 16 17.08 -23.51 1.17
C ARG A 16 16.91 -24.42 -0.04
N ARG A 17 17.68 -25.51 -0.13
CA ARG A 17 17.53 -26.49 -1.21
C ARG A 17 16.14 -27.12 -1.21
N VAL A 18 15.59 -27.53 -0.06
CA VAL A 18 14.22 -28.09 0.04
C VAL A 18 13.17 -27.04 -0.31
N TYR A 19 13.33 -25.80 0.13
CA TYR A 19 12.45 -24.70 -0.25
C TYR A 19 12.48 -24.48 -1.77
N ASP A 20 13.65 -24.24 -2.35
CA ASP A 20 13.82 -23.92 -3.77
C ASP A 20 13.38 -25.08 -4.67
N THR A 21 13.69 -26.33 -4.31
CA THR A 21 13.42 -27.49 -5.19
C THR A 21 12.04 -28.11 -5.02
N GLN A 22 11.41 -27.98 -3.84
CA GLN A 22 10.16 -28.70 -3.56
C GLN A 22 9.00 -27.76 -3.21
N ILE A 23 9.22 -26.74 -2.39
CA ILE A 23 8.13 -25.83 -1.98
C ILE A 23 7.89 -24.77 -3.03
N ARG A 24 8.93 -24.06 -3.45
CA ARG A 24 8.85 -23.06 -4.51
C ARG A 24 8.33 -23.72 -5.78
N ALA A 25 8.93 -24.83 -6.23
CA ALA A 25 8.44 -25.56 -7.39
C ALA A 25 6.97 -26.00 -7.27
N ALA A 26 6.51 -26.43 -6.09
CA ALA A 26 5.10 -26.77 -5.87
C ALA A 26 4.18 -25.54 -5.89
N LEU A 27 4.58 -24.43 -5.25
CA LEU A 27 3.84 -23.17 -5.26
C LEU A 27 3.77 -22.58 -6.68
N GLU A 28 4.87 -22.61 -7.41
CA GLU A 28 4.93 -22.21 -8.82
C GLU A 28 4.02 -23.09 -9.68
N TRP A 29 3.96 -24.40 -9.40
CA TRP A 29 3.05 -25.31 -10.10
C TRP A 29 1.58 -25.03 -9.77
N PHE A 30 1.24 -24.84 -8.49
CA PHE A 30 -0.13 -24.48 -8.07
C PHE A 30 -0.55 -23.13 -8.64
N ALA A 31 0.29 -22.09 -8.53
CA ALA A 31 0.04 -20.78 -9.11
C ALA A 31 -0.19 -20.88 -10.62
N ASN A 32 0.64 -21.62 -11.35
CA ASN A 32 0.47 -21.81 -12.80
C ASN A 32 -0.82 -22.57 -13.17
N ARG A 33 -1.22 -23.55 -12.36
CA ARG A 33 -2.46 -24.31 -12.57
C ARG A 33 -3.69 -23.43 -12.30
N ASP A 34 -3.70 -22.74 -11.17
CA ASP A 34 -4.81 -21.89 -10.75
C ASP A 34 -4.94 -20.69 -11.71
N LEU A 35 -3.83 -20.13 -12.19
CA LEU A 35 -3.80 -19.11 -13.23
C LEU A 35 -4.44 -19.60 -14.54
N ALA A 36 -4.14 -20.83 -14.96
CA ALA A 36 -4.73 -21.43 -16.17
C ALA A 36 -6.23 -21.67 -16.01
N GLU A 37 -6.70 -22.11 -14.83
CA GLU A 37 -8.12 -22.29 -14.52
C GLU A 37 -8.87 -20.96 -14.47
N LEU A 38 -8.28 -19.93 -13.84
CA LEU A 38 -8.84 -18.58 -13.77
C LEU A 38 -8.89 -17.91 -15.15
N ALA A 39 -7.87 -18.09 -15.99
CA ALA A 39 -7.88 -17.61 -17.38
C ALA A 39 -8.96 -18.32 -18.21
N ARG A 40 -9.18 -19.63 -18.00
CA ARG A 40 -10.26 -20.37 -18.66
C ARG A 40 -11.63 -19.89 -18.21
N ALA A 41 -11.86 -19.73 -16.90
CA ALA A 41 -13.11 -19.23 -16.35
C ALA A 41 -13.41 -17.79 -16.79
N ALA A 42 -12.37 -16.95 -16.89
CA ALA A 42 -12.45 -15.61 -17.45
C ALA A 42 -12.94 -15.62 -18.91
N LYS A 43 -12.43 -16.53 -19.74
CA LYS A 43 -12.80 -16.69 -21.14
C LYS A 43 -14.26 -17.18 -21.32
N GLU A 44 -14.68 -18.13 -20.49
CA GLU A 44 -16.05 -18.68 -20.50
C GLU A 44 -17.09 -17.62 -20.12
N LYS A 45 -16.79 -16.77 -19.12
CA LYS A 45 -17.69 -15.68 -18.69
C LYS A 45 -17.71 -14.48 -19.65
N SER A 46 -16.67 -14.28 -20.47
CA SER A 46 -16.58 -13.17 -21.41
C SER A 46 -17.23 -13.44 -22.78
N GLY A 47 -17.88 -14.60 -22.97
CA GLY A 47 -18.55 -14.95 -24.22
C GLY A 47 -17.60 -15.27 -25.40
N ALA A 48 -16.30 -15.45 -25.14
CA ALA A 48 -15.29 -15.78 -26.15
C ALA A 48 -15.05 -17.29 -26.25
N GLY A 49 -16.13 -18.07 -26.31
CA GLY A 49 -16.06 -19.52 -26.55
C GLY A 49 -15.88 -19.82 -28.05
N PRO A 50 -15.12 -20.88 -28.42
CA PRO A 50 -15.16 -21.41 -29.77
C PRO A 50 -16.52 -22.12 -29.99
N ASP A 51 -16.91 -22.29 -31.24
CA ASP A 51 -18.10 -23.01 -31.72
C ASP A 51 -19.42 -22.22 -31.78
N LYS A 52 -19.55 -21.43 -32.84
CA LYS A 52 -20.73 -21.53 -33.72
C LYS A 52 -20.29 -21.53 -35.17
N VAL A 53 -20.12 -22.73 -35.72
CA VAL A 53 -20.11 -22.96 -37.17
C VAL A 53 -21.44 -22.40 -37.72
N PRO A 54 -21.43 -21.43 -38.65
CA PRO A 54 -22.66 -20.98 -39.28
C PRO A 54 -23.07 -22.04 -40.32
N ALA A 55 -24.12 -22.79 -40.02
CA ALA A 55 -24.89 -23.46 -41.05
C ALA A 55 -25.62 -22.37 -41.86
N GLY A 56 -25.18 -22.11 -43.09
CA GLY A 56 -26.01 -21.39 -44.07
C GLY A 56 -27.03 -22.33 -44.73
N PRO A 57 -27.78 -21.86 -45.74
CA PRO A 57 -28.44 -20.56 -45.84
C PRO A 57 -29.96 -20.76 -46.11
N SER A 58 -30.78 -19.75 -45.82
CA SER A 58 -32.08 -19.60 -46.46
C SER A 58 -32.33 -18.13 -46.76
N GLU A 59 -32.30 -17.82 -48.05
CA GLU A 59 -32.77 -16.61 -48.73
C GLU A 59 -34.19 -16.27 -48.25
N GLU A 60 -34.56 -15.00 -48.03
CA GLU A 60 -35.01 -14.11 -49.10
C GLU A 60 -35.07 -12.62 -48.65
N PRO A 61 -35.21 -11.66 -49.59
CA PRO A 61 -34.47 -10.42 -49.60
C PRO A 61 -35.31 -9.16 -49.31
N GLY A 62 -34.63 -8.08 -48.92
CA GLY A 62 -35.16 -6.73 -49.18
C GLY A 62 -34.73 -5.65 -48.20
N LYS A 63 -33.59 -5.00 -48.46
CA LYS A 63 -33.50 -3.56 -48.79
C LYS A 63 -32.04 -3.12 -48.89
N LYS A 64 -31.77 -2.38 -49.97
CA LYS A 64 -30.47 -1.86 -50.40
C LYS A 64 -29.88 -0.85 -49.41
N GLU A 65 -28.62 -1.10 -49.08
CA GLU A 65 -27.47 -0.19 -48.98
C GLU A 65 -27.68 1.21 -48.38
N LYS A 66 -27.07 1.43 -47.22
CA LYS A 66 -26.06 2.49 -47.09
C LYS A 66 -24.71 1.82 -46.86
N THR A 67 -23.77 2.14 -47.74
CA THR A 67 -22.36 1.78 -47.70
C THR A 67 -21.71 2.25 -46.40
N GLY A 68 -21.64 1.35 -45.42
CA GLY A 68 -20.70 1.40 -44.29
C GLY A 68 -19.68 0.29 -44.49
N SER A 69 -18.39 0.63 -44.43
CA SER A 69 -17.29 -0.33 -44.54
C SER A 69 -17.46 -1.51 -43.56
N PRO A 70 -17.00 -2.72 -43.90
CA PRO A 70 -17.31 -3.92 -43.12
C PRO A 70 -16.47 -3.99 -41.84
N GLY A 71 -17.13 -3.96 -40.67
CA GLY A 71 -16.68 -4.65 -39.46
C GLY A 71 -15.49 -4.07 -38.67
N ASP A 72 -15.61 -2.86 -38.13
CA ASP A 72 -14.86 -2.53 -36.90
C ASP A 72 -15.60 -3.15 -35.72
N SER A 73 -15.13 -4.29 -35.21
CA SER A 73 -15.58 -4.75 -33.90
C SER A 73 -15.02 -3.77 -32.86
N ASN A 74 -15.90 -3.11 -32.09
CA ASN A 74 -15.57 -2.08 -31.09
C ASN A 74 -14.68 -2.58 -29.91
N ASP A 75 -14.11 -3.78 -30.01
CA ASP A 75 -13.28 -4.45 -29.01
C ASP A 75 -11.85 -4.71 -29.47
N VAL A 76 -11.44 -4.20 -30.64
CA VAL A 76 -10.04 -4.19 -31.08
C VAL A 76 -9.39 -2.87 -30.61
N PRO A 77 -8.28 -2.93 -29.84
CA PRO A 77 -7.55 -1.73 -29.44
C PRO A 77 -7.07 -0.90 -30.62
N PRO A 78 -7.04 0.44 -30.51
CA PRO A 78 -6.40 1.28 -31.50
C PRO A 78 -4.92 0.94 -31.59
N GLN A 79 -4.42 0.78 -32.83
CA GLN A 79 -3.01 0.51 -33.13
C GLN A 79 -2.31 1.70 -33.77
N ASN A 80 -3.03 2.81 -33.97
CA ASN A 80 -2.42 4.11 -34.18
C ASN A 80 -1.93 4.63 -32.83
N GLU A 81 -0.67 5.02 -32.76
CA GLU A 81 -0.05 5.52 -31.52
C GLU A 81 -0.35 7.00 -31.30
N ASP A 82 -1.54 7.45 -31.72
CA ASP A 82 -2.01 8.81 -31.55
C ASP A 82 -2.63 8.98 -30.17
N VAL A 83 -2.28 10.07 -29.49
CA VAL A 83 -2.92 10.48 -28.23
C VAL A 83 -3.59 11.84 -28.40
N ARG A 84 -4.79 11.98 -27.84
CA ARG A 84 -5.61 13.20 -27.95
C ARG A 84 -6.22 13.55 -26.60
N SER A 85 -6.50 14.84 -26.40
CA SER A 85 -7.25 15.34 -25.26
C SER A 85 -8.73 14.93 -25.37
N SER A 86 -9.36 14.59 -24.25
CA SER A 86 -10.81 14.41 -24.17
C SER A 86 -11.56 15.73 -24.46
N MET A 87 -10.90 16.87 -24.24
CA MET A 87 -11.42 18.20 -24.54
C MET A 87 -11.51 18.45 -26.06
N GLU A 88 -10.68 17.80 -26.89
CA GLU A 88 -10.71 17.96 -28.37
C GLU A 88 -12.00 17.39 -28.98
N ALA A 89 -12.48 16.26 -28.46
CA ALA A 89 -13.62 15.54 -29.01
C ALA A 89 -14.96 15.93 -28.38
N GLY A 90 -14.96 16.75 -27.32
CA GLY A 90 -16.17 17.06 -26.54
C GLY A 90 -16.86 15.79 -26.02
N THR A 91 -16.08 14.78 -25.63
CA THR A 91 -16.62 13.47 -25.25
C THR A 91 -17.39 13.55 -23.94
N GLU A 92 -18.72 13.67 -24.03
CA GLU A 92 -19.62 13.19 -22.99
C GLU A 92 -19.38 11.67 -22.87
N LYS A 93 -19.08 11.18 -21.66
CA LYS A 93 -19.02 9.74 -21.37
C LYS A 93 -20.37 9.14 -21.77
N GLY A 94 -20.43 8.45 -22.91
CA GLY A 94 -21.68 7.89 -23.43
C GLY A 94 -22.33 6.95 -22.42
N GLU A 95 -23.67 6.99 -22.34
CA GLU A 95 -24.43 6.06 -21.51
C GLU A 95 -24.30 4.63 -22.06
N GLY A 96 -23.45 3.82 -21.41
CA GLY A 96 -23.24 2.39 -21.70
C GLY A 96 -21.93 1.87 -21.10
N GLU A 97 -21.85 0.58 -20.79
CA GLU A 97 -20.57 -0.02 -20.38
C GLU A 97 -19.57 0.01 -21.56
N PRO A 98 -18.41 0.66 -21.42
CA PRO A 98 -17.43 0.75 -22.49
C PRO A 98 -16.83 -0.62 -22.82
N ASN A 99 -16.55 -0.87 -24.10
CA ASN A 99 -16.01 -2.14 -24.56
C ASN A 99 -14.58 -2.36 -24.05
N ALA A 100 -14.31 -3.55 -23.53
CA ALA A 100 -12.99 -3.95 -23.04
C ALA A 100 -12.01 -4.10 -24.21
N LEU A 101 -10.94 -3.31 -24.20
CA LEU A 101 -9.82 -3.39 -25.15
C LEU A 101 -8.78 -4.41 -24.68
N PHE A 102 -8.48 -4.40 -23.38
CA PHE A 102 -7.60 -5.38 -22.73
C PHE A 102 -8.23 -5.86 -21.43
N ARG A 103 -7.95 -7.12 -21.09
CA ARG A 103 -8.43 -7.75 -19.85
C ARG A 103 -7.26 -8.40 -19.14
N VAL A 104 -7.14 -8.18 -17.84
CA VAL A 104 -6.09 -8.81 -17.01
C VAL A 104 -6.73 -9.59 -15.88
N ALA A 105 -6.38 -10.86 -15.78
CA ALA A 105 -6.92 -11.80 -14.79
C ALA A 105 -5.78 -12.62 -14.15
N PRO A 106 -5.75 -12.81 -12.82
CA PRO A 106 -6.51 -12.12 -11.78
C PRO A 106 -6.43 -10.58 -11.83
N PHE A 107 -7.26 -9.89 -11.05
CA PHE A 107 -7.22 -8.43 -10.96
C PHE A 107 -5.82 -7.92 -10.54
N TYR A 108 -5.42 -6.81 -11.15
CA TYR A 108 -4.31 -5.99 -10.71
C TYR A 108 -4.64 -4.52 -11.06
N GLY A 109 -4.73 -3.67 -10.04
CA GLY A 109 -5.10 -2.27 -10.20
C GLY A 109 -3.92 -1.35 -10.49
N GLY A 110 -4.20 -0.09 -10.79
CA GLY A 110 -3.21 0.98 -10.94
C GLY A 110 -2.91 1.36 -12.39
N TYR A 111 -1.72 1.93 -12.60
CA TYR A 111 -1.28 2.49 -13.88
C TYR A 111 -0.71 1.40 -14.79
N TYR A 112 -1.24 1.32 -16.01
CA TYR A 112 -0.75 0.47 -17.08
C TYR A 112 -0.14 1.34 -18.18
N ARG A 113 1.20 1.37 -18.24
CA ARG A 113 1.94 2.15 -19.23
C ARG A 113 1.84 1.49 -20.59
N GLN A 114 1.43 2.25 -21.61
CA GLN A 114 1.30 1.74 -22.99
C GLN A 114 2.19 2.47 -23.99
N LEU A 115 2.16 3.81 -23.97
CA LEU A 115 2.83 4.66 -24.93
C LEU A 115 3.64 5.75 -24.22
N VAL A 116 4.74 6.17 -24.84
CA VAL A 116 5.64 7.19 -24.34
C VAL A 116 5.97 8.16 -25.46
N PHE A 117 6.01 9.45 -25.15
CA PHE A 117 6.26 10.54 -26.09
C PHE A 117 7.28 11.52 -25.54
N GLY A 118 8.14 12.03 -26.43
CA GLY A 118 9.22 12.95 -26.09
C GLY A 118 9.23 14.24 -26.92
N ILE A 119 8.30 14.39 -27.87
CA ILE A 119 8.24 15.56 -28.77
C ILE A 119 6.83 16.11 -28.70
N PHE A 120 6.67 17.38 -28.31
CA PHE A 120 5.39 18.08 -28.41
C PHE A 120 5.48 19.15 -29.49
N ASP A 121 4.63 19.03 -30.51
CA ASP A 121 4.52 20.03 -31.56
C ASP A 121 3.49 21.09 -31.15
N SER A 122 3.98 22.27 -30.77
CA SER A 122 3.15 23.41 -30.38
C SER A 122 2.32 23.99 -31.54
N GLY A 123 2.64 23.67 -32.80
CA GLY A 123 1.86 24.11 -33.96
C GLY A 123 0.60 23.26 -34.18
N THR A 124 0.67 21.97 -33.88
CA THR A 124 -0.45 21.02 -34.05
C THR A 124 -1.08 20.57 -32.74
N LEU A 125 -0.48 20.93 -31.59
CA LEU A 125 -0.85 20.51 -30.23
C LEU A 125 -0.85 18.99 -30.04
N LYS A 126 0.06 18.30 -30.74
CA LYS A 126 0.16 16.83 -30.72
C LYS A 126 1.48 16.38 -30.13
N TRP A 127 1.39 15.29 -29.37
CA TRP A 127 2.55 14.53 -28.94
C TRP A 127 3.00 13.58 -30.04
N GLY A 128 4.30 13.57 -30.28
CA GLY A 128 5.02 12.69 -31.17
C GLY A 128 6.16 12.00 -30.45
N LYS A 129 6.70 10.97 -31.10
CA LYS A 129 7.85 10.22 -30.63
C LYS A 129 8.77 9.86 -31.79
N THR A 130 9.99 9.46 -31.46
CA THR A 130 10.91 8.88 -32.43
C THR A 130 10.35 7.58 -32.96
N GLN A 131 10.74 7.22 -34.19
CA GLN A 131 10.33 5.95 -34.80
C GLN A 131 10.77 4.78 -33.90
N ASN A 132 9.87 3.80 -33.70
CA ASN A 132 10.17 2.65 -32.85
C ASN A 132 11.29 1.81 -33.47
N GLU A 133 12.31 1.51 -32.67
CA GLU A 133 13.35 0.53 -32.96
C GLU A 133 13.05 -0.75 -32.19
N PHE A 134 12.55 -1.77 -32.90
CA PHE A 134 12.19 -3.03 -32.28
C PHE A 134 13.39 -3.95 -32.11
N ARG A 135 13.44 -4.63 -30.96
CA ARG A 135 14.41 -5.68 -30.65
C ARG A 135 13.66 -6.92 -30.17
N ASP A 136 14.17 -8.07 -30.57
CA ASP A 136 13.70 -9.36 -30.04
C ASP A 136 14.04 -9.44 -28.56
N VAL A 137 13.11 -10.01 -27.78
CA VAL A 137 13.23 -10.08 -26.33
C VAL A 137 13.46 -11.53 -25.93
N ALA A 138 14.54 -11.78 -25.18
CA ALA A 138 14.67 -13.04 -24.47
C ALA A 138 13.66 -13.08 -23.32
N SER A 139 13.12 -14.25 -22.99
CA SER A 139 12.20 -14.39 -21.85
C SER A 139 12.88 -13.88 -20.57
N GLU A 140 12.29 -12.84 -19.96
CA GLU A 140 12.77 -12.27 -18.70
C GLU A 140 12.14 -13.04 -17.53
N ALA A 141 12.94 -13.34 -16.50
CA ALA A 141 12.43 -14.02 -15.30
C ALA A 141 11.43 -13.12 -14.56
N TYR A 142 10.19 -13.60 -14.44
CA TYR A 142 9.11 -12.94 -13.68
C TYR A 142 8.75 -13.74 -12.43
N ASN A 143 8.05 -13.12 -11.48
CA ASN A 143 7.51 -13.79 -10.30
C ASN A 143 6.25 -14.57 -10.69
N PRO A 144 6.30 -15.92 -10.72
CA PRO A 144 5.15 -16.74 -11.11
C PRO A 144 3.96 -16.67 -10.13
N VAL A 145 4.19 -16.23 -8.89
CA VAL A 145 3.13 -16.08 -7.87
C VAL A 145 2.26 -14.85 -8.15
N GLU A 146 2.88 -13.78 -8.64
CA GLU A 146 2.18 -12.54 -9.03
C GLU A 146 1.71 -12.56 -10.49
N ALA A 147 1.90 -13.70 -11.18
CA ALA A 147 1.55 -13.82 -12.58
C ALA A 147 0.07 -13.50 -12.81
N ARG A 148 -0.20 -12.85 -13.93
CA ARG A 148 -1.52 -12.55 -14.49
C ARG A 148 -1.53 -12.95 -15.95
N VAL A 149 -2.73 -13.08 -16.50
CA VAL A 149 -2.98 -13.34 -17.90
C VAL A 149 -3.67 -12.13 -18.50
N MET A 150 -3.05 -11.55 -19.51
CA MET A 150 -3.63 -10.52 -20.35
C MET A 150 -4.31 -11.17 -21.56
N LEU A 151 -5.55 -10.76 -21.81
CA LEU A 151 -6.33 -11.17 -22.97
C LEU A 151 -6.74 -9.95 -23.79
N GLY A 152 -6.71 -10.07 -25.11
CA GLY A 152 -7.12 -9.01 -26.01
C GLY A 152 -7.31 -9.48 -27.44
N LYS A 153 -7.61 -8.53 -28.32
CA LYS A 153 -7.64 -8.70 -29.76
C LYS A 153 -6.59 -7.83 -30.43
N ILE A 154 -6.14 -8.22 -31.60
CA ILE A 154 -5.18 -7.48 -32.41
C ILE A 154 -5.60 -7.55 -33.89
N ARG A 155 -5.52 -6.42 -34.61
CA ARG A 155 -5.56 -6.43 -36.07
C ARG A 155 -4.14 -6.72 -36.57
N GLY A 156 -4.01 -7.75 -37.39
CA GLY A 156 -2.73 -8.14 -37.94
C GLY A 156 -2.15 -7.11 -38.92
N SER A 157 -0.92 -7.35 -39.36
CA SER A 157 -0.08 -6.47 -40.19
C SER A 157 0.38 -5.17 -39.52
N VAL A 158 -0.26 -4.74 -38.42
CA VAL A 158 0.13 -3.58 -37.62
C VAL A 158 0.58 -4.05 -36.23
N PRO A 159 1.70 -3.53 -35.66
CA PRO A 159 2.06 -3.80 -34.28
C PRO A 159 1.05 -3.19 -33.28
N LEU A 160 0.83 -3.84 -32.15
CA LEU A 160 0.01 -3.35 -31.03
C LEU A 160 0.90 -3.13 -29.81
N ALA A 161 0.93 -1.90 -29.28
CA ALA A 161 1.55 -1.62 -27.99
C ALA A 161 0.73 -2.25 -26.86
N LEU A 162 1.35 -3.14 -26.08
CA LEU A 162 0.72 -3.81 -24.96
C LEU A 162 0.87 -2.98 -23.67
N PRO A 163 -0.23 -2.60 -23.02
CA PRO A 163 -0.19 -1.87 -21.76
C PRO A 163 0.33 -2.79 -20.64
N LEU A 164 1.24 -2.29 -19.79
CA LEU A 164 1.83 -3.09 -18.73
C LEU A 164 2.07 -2.25 -17.47
N PRO A 165 1.86 -2.80 -16.25
CA PRO A 165 2.24 -2.10 -15.03
C PRO A 165 3.76 -1.83 -14.96
N TYR A 166 4.13 -0.86 -14.13
CA TYR A 166 5.52 -0.62 -13.80
C TYR A 166 6.15 -1.85 -13.15
N ASP A 167 7.44 -2.08 -13.40
CA ASP A 167 8.22 -3.22 -12.91
C ASP A 167 7.73 -4.61 -13.31
N TRP A 168 6.79 -4.70 -14.25
CA TRP A 168 6.31 -5.97 -14.80
C TRP A 168 7.02 -6.33 -16.11
N THR A 169 6.93 -7.59 -16.48
CA THR A 169 7.37 -8.10 -17.78
C THR A 169 6.39 -9.15 -18.30
N PHE A 170 6.35 -9.33 -19.62
CA PHE A 170 5.63 -10.42 -20.25
C PHE A 170 6.52 -11.66 -20.36
N ASP A 171 5.90 -12.84 -20.30
CA ASP A 171 6.49 -14.09 -20.74
C ASP A 171 6.26 -14.26 -22.23
N SER A 172 7.28 -13.95 -23.03
CA SER A 172 7.24 -14.00 -24.50
C SER A 172 6.90 -15.40 -25.04
N GLU A 173 7.17 -16.46 -24.28
CA GLU A 173 6.91 -17.84 -24.69
C GLU A 173 5.49 -18.31 -24.33
N SER A 174 4.78 -17.56 -23.50
CA SER A 174 3.42 -17.92 -23.04
C SER A 174 2.30 -17.55 -24.00
N VAL A 175 2.63 -16.85 -25.10
CA VAL A 175 1.63 -16.28 -26.00
C VAL A 175 0.84 -17.40 -26.66
N LYS A 176 -0.49 -17.35 -26.52
CA LYS A 176 -1.42 -18.18 -27.29
C LYS A 176 -2.26 -17.29 -28.17
N THR A 177 -2.44 -17.67 -29.42
CA THR A 177 -3.24 -16.92 -30.39
C THR A 177 -3.92 -17.86 -31.38
N ASP A 178 -5.00 -17.40 -32.00
CA ASP A 178 -5.68 -18.05 -33.12
C ASP A 178 -5.09 -17.65 -34.49
N ALA A 179 -4.01 -16.87 -34.51
CA ALA A 179 -3.27 -16.52 -35.71
C ALA A 179 -2.53 -17.72 -36.34
N PRO A 180 -2.18 -17.65 -37.65
CA PRO A 180 -1.38 -18.68 -38.31
C PRO A 180 -0.09 -19.00 -37.55
N GLU A 181 0.27 -20.27 -37.48
CA GLU A 181 1.47 -20.73 -36.76
C GLU A 181 2.74 -20.03 -37.29
N GLY A 182 3.57 -19.52 -36.38
CA GLY A 182 4.79 -18.78 -36.72
C GLY A 182 4.59 -17.35 -37.25
N SER A 183 3.34 -16.85 -37.30
CA SER A 183 3.07 -15.47 -37.75
C SER A 183 3.18 -14.41 -36.64
N MET A 184 3.38 -14.82 -35.39
CA MET A 184 3.36 -13.92 -34.23
C MET A 184 4.78 -13.57 -33.76
N GLU A 185 4.98 -12.30 -33.47
CA GLU A 185 6.22 -11.76 -32.91
C GLU A 185 5.91 -10.88 -31.69
N ILE A 186 6.71 -11.02 -30.64
CA ILE A 186 6.71 -10.12 -29.50
C ILE A 186 8.05 -9.39 -29.41
N GLN A 187 7.99 -8.07 -29.34
CA GLN A 187 9.16 -7.21 -29.48
C GLN A 187 9.15 -6.13 -28.40
N ARG A 188 10.32 -5.57 -28.12
CA ARG A 188 10.47 -4.42 -27.22
C ARG A 188 11.12 -3.26 -27.96
N ASN A 189 10.59 -2.06 -27.76
CA ASN A 189 11.18 -0.86 -28.37
C ASN A 189 12.29 -0.25 -27.48
N GLN A 190 12.94 0.80 -27.98
CA GLN A 190 13.99 1.54 -27.28
C GLN A 190 13.54 2.17 -25.95
N ASP A 191 12.25 2.46 -25.79
CA ASP A 191 11.65 3.02 -24.56
C ASP A 191 11.26 1.94 -23.54
N GLY A 192 11.50 0.67 -23.88
CA GLY A 192 11.20 -0.48 -23.05
C GLY A 192 9.72 -0.91 -23.08
N LEU A 193 8.93 -0.43 -24.05
CA LEU A 193 7.52 -0.79 -24.26
C LEU A 193 7.40 -2.09 -25.07
N TRP A 194 6.37 -2.87 -24.77
CA TRP A 194 6.12 -4.18 -25.39
C TRP A 194 5.16 -4.07 -26.55
N TYR A 195 5.47 -4.79 -27.63
CA TYR A 195 4.69 -4.83 -28.84
C TYR A 195 4.38 -6.25 -29.25
N LEU A 196 3.12 -6.49 -29.60
CA LEU A 196 2.67 -7.72 -30.25
C LEU A 196 2.43 -7.43 -31.74
N ARG A 197 2.94 -8.30 -32.62
CA ARG A 197 2.70 -8.21 -34.06
C ARG A 197 2.23 -9.57 -34.57
N VAL A 198 1.26 -9.54 -35.48
CA VAL A 198 0.81 -10.72 -36.23
C VAL A 198 1.01 -10.44 -37.72
N ASN A 199 1.90 -11.19 -38.37
CA ASN A 199 2.23 -11.11 -39.79
C ASN A 199 1.21 -11.86 -40.66
N ALA A 200 -0.08 -11.58 -40.44
CA ALA A 200 -1.20 -12.10 -41.21
C ALA A 200 -2.32 -11.06 -41.22
N ASP A 201 -3.13 -11.03 -42.27
CA ASP A 201 -4.30 -10.15 -42.32
C ASP A 201 -5.47 -10.77 -41.54
N GLY A 202 -6.16 -9.95 -40.74
CA GLY A 202 -7.29 -10.39 -39.94
C GLY A 202 -7.34 -9.76 -38.55
N ILE A 203 -8.32 -10.18 -37.75
CA ILE A 203 -8.41 -9.87 -36.33
C ILE A 203 -8.17 -11.19 -35.59
N PHE A 204 -7.22 -11.18 -34.66
CA PHE A 204 -6.79 -12.35 -33.90
C PHE A 204 -6.98 -12.10 -32.41
N THR A 205 -7.30 -13.16 -31.68
CA THR A 205 -7.30 -13.14 -30.21
C THR A 205 -5.92 -13.56 -29.70
N TYR A 206 -5.52 -12.99 -28.57
CA TYR A 206 -4.29 -13.41 -27.89
C TYR A 206 -4.48 -13.52 -26.38
N GLU A 207 -3.68 -14.39 -25.79
CA GLU A 207 -3.47 -14.59 -24.35
C GLU A 207 -1.97 -14.51 -24.10
N ILE A 208 -1.53 -13.73 -23.12
CA ILE A 208 -0.13 -13.65 -22.72
C ILE A 208 0.00 -13.52 -21.20
N ARG A 209 0.98 -14.19 -20.61
CA ARG A 209 1.27 -14.08 -19.18
C ARG A 209 2.19 -12.89 -18.90
N ALA A 210 1.93 -12.21 -17.79
CA ALA A 210 2.74 -11.12 -17.28
C ALA A 210 2.93 -11.25 -15.77
N GLY A 211 4.01 -10.74 -15.21
CA GLY A 211 4.23 -10.68 -13.77
C GLY A 211 5.33 -9.69 -13.40
N SER A 212 5.50 -9.42 -12.11
CA SER A 212 6.58 -8.57 -11.62
C SER A 212 7.95 -9.16 -11.95
N ARG A 213 8.92 -8.30 -12.23
CA ARG A 213 10.28 -8.70 -12.56
C ARG A 213 10.98 -9.22 -11.31
N GLY A 214 11.69 -10.35 -11.44
CA GLY A 214 12.53 -10.86 -10.34
C GLY A 214 13.77 -10.00 -10.03
N ARG A 215 14.15 -9.09 -10.95
CA ARG A 215 15.17 -8.06 -10.76
C ARG A 215 14.74 -6.78 -11.48
N ILE A 216 14.78 -5.65 -10.78
CA ILE A 216 14.53 -4.35 -11.39
C ILE A 216 15.76 -3.98 -12.21
N SER A 217 15.62 -3.88 -13.53
CA SER A 217 16.70 -3.47 -14.41
C SER A 217 16.88 -1.95 -14.39
N GLU A 218 18.13 -1.50 -14.55
CA GLU A 218 18.41 -0.08 -14.78
C GLU A 218 17.77 0.34 -16.10
N ASN A 219 17.06 1.47 -16.09
CA ASN A 219 16.54 2.06 -17.32
C ASN A 219 17.64 2.92 -17.96
N ALA A 220 17.55 3.12 -19.27
CA ALA A 220 18.33 4.18 -19.92
C ALA A 220 17.72 5.54 -19.55
N GLU A 221 18.58 6.55 -19.37
CA GLU A 221 18.13 7.92 -19.23
C GLU A 221 17.32 8.33 -20.47
N PHE A 222 16.28 9.12 -20.25
CA PHE A 222 15.40 9.56 -21.33
C PHE A 222 16.15 10.44 -22.31
N PRO A 223 15.85 10.34 -23.63
CA PRO A 223 16.17 11.43 -24.54
C PRO A 223 15.57 12.73 -24.03
N LYS A 224 16.30 13.85 -24.18
CA LYS A 224 15.77 15.15 -23.79
C LYS A 224 14.50 15.45 -24.56
N MET A 225 13.46 15.82 -23.84
CA MET A 225 12.18 16.18 -24.44
C MET A 225 12.31 17.46 -25.26
N SER A 226 11.63 17.47 -26.42
CA SER A 226 11.46 18.64 -27.26
C SER A 226 10.05 19.20 -27.09
N ILE A 227 9.92 20.27 -26.33
CA ILE A 227 8.66 21.01 -26.17
C ILE A 227 8.94 22.51 -26.32
N GLN A 228 8.19 23.16 -27.21
CA GLN A 228 8.31 24.59 -27.50
C GLN A 228 7.05 25.32 -27.07
N GLY A 229 7.13 26.65 -26.93
CA GLY A 229 6.02 27.51 -26.50
C GLY A 229 6.37 28.34 -25.27
N GLU A 230 5.84 29.55 -25.18
CA GLU A 230 6.11 30.43 -24.05
C GLU A 230 5.17 30.10 -22.87
N ILE A 231 5.70 30.07 -21.66
CA ILE A 231 4.90 29.98 -20.43
C ILE A 231 4.60 31.37 -19.89
N ASP A 232 3.49 31.50 -19.16
CA ASP A 232 3.11 32.77 -18.53
C ASP A 232 4.19 33.27 -17.55
N ALA A 233 4.38 34.59 -17.48
CA ALA A 233 5.38 35.21 -16.62
C ALA A 233 5.18 34.90 -15.13
N GLU A 234 3.92 34.74 -14.69
CA GLU A 234 3.61 34.33 -13.32
C GLU A 234 4.17 32.93 -13.02
N LEU A 235 3.91 31.96 -13.90
CA LEU A 235 4.43 30.60 -13.76
C LEU A 235 5.96 30.60 -13.78
N LYS A 236 6.56 31.33 -14.72
CA LYS A 236 8.03 31.46 -14.81
C LYS A 236 8.63 31.98 -13.50
N ASN A 237 8.03 33.02 -12.91
CA ASN A 237 8.48 33.56 -11.63
C ASN A 237 8.33 32.56 -10.47
N LYS A 238 7.25 31.78 -10.42
CA LYS A 238 7.06 30.73 -9.40
C LYS A 238 8.07 29.60 -9.55
N ILE A 239 8.39 29.17 -10.78
CA ILE A 239 9.44 28.17 -11.04
C ILE A 239 10.81 28.71 -10.59
N GLU A 240 11.15 29.96 -10.93
CA GLU A 240 12.40 30.58 -10.49
C GLU A 240 12.47 30.71 -8.96
N ALA A 241 11.35 30.98 -8.28
CA ALA A 241 11.29 30.97 -6.82
C ALA A 241 11.57 29.58 -6.23
N LEU A 242 11.05 28.50 -6.84
CA LEU A 242 11.34 27.12 -6.43
C LEU A 242 12.81 26.75 -6.67
N LYS A 243 13.39 27.13 -7.82
CA LYS A 243 14.82 26.91 -8.11
C LYS A 243 15.73 27.55 -7.05
N ARG A 244 15.38 28.75 -6.57
CA ARG A 244 16.14 29.46 -5.52
C ARG A 244 16.11 28.78 -4.15
N GLN A 245 15.20 27.83 -3.92
CA GLN A 245 15.14 27.08 -2.67
C GLN A 245 16.19 25.97 -2.57
N ASN A 246 16.97 25.72 -3.65
CA ASN A 246 18.01 24.68 -3.70
C ASN A 246 17.50 23.28 -3.29
N LEU A 247 16.26 22.94 -3.68
CA LEU A 247 15.68 21.63 -3.42
C LEU A 247 16.44 20.54 -4.19
N PRO A 248 16.51 19.29 -3.68
CA PRO A 248 16.96 18.14 -4.45
C PRO A 248 16.21 18.02 -5.78
N SER A 249 16.88 17.56 -6.85
CA SER A 249 16.33 17.57 -8.22
C SER A 249 14.93 16.95 -8.32
N LEU A 250 14.74 15.73 -7.78
CA LEU A 250 13.43 15.06 -7.81
C LEU A 250 12.36 15.83 -7.02
N LYS A 251 12.72 16.40 -5.86
CA LYS A 251 11.80 17.22 -5.05
C LYS A 251 11.40 18.50 -5.78
N LEU A 252 12.34 19.16 -6.46
CA LEU A 252 12.05 20.33 -7.29
C LEU A 252 11.06 19.98 -8.41
N LYS A 253 11.25 18.83 -9.08
CA LYS A 253 10.33 18.35 -10.12
C LYS A 253 8.93 18.10 -9.55
N ARG A 254 8.82 17.42 -8.40
CA ARG A 254 7.56 17.20 -7.68
C ARG A 254 6.84 18.50 -7.34
N GLU A 255 7.53 19.49 -6.78
CA GLU A 255 6.94 20.79 -6.42
C GLU A 255 6.44 21.58 -7.64
N ILE A 256 7.11 21.46 -8.79
CA ILE A 256 6.63 22.09 -10.04
C ILE A 256 5.38 21.40 -10.57
N VAL A 257 5.33 20.07 -10.51
CA VAL A 257 4.13 19.31 -10.89
C VAL A 257 2.96 19.66 -9.96
N LYS A 258 3.18 19.72 -8.64
CA LYS A 258 2.20 20.20 -7.65
C LYS A 258 1.72 21.62 -7.97
N LEU A 259 2.63 22.52 -8.30
CA LEU A 259 2.29 23.90 -8.66
C LEU A 259 1.32 23.97 -9.84
N VAL A 260 1.57 23.18 -10.89
CA VAL A 260 0.69 23.11 -12.06
C VAL A 260 -0.65 22.49 -11.69
N ARG A 261 -0.65 21.31 -11.04
CA ARG A 261 -1.86 20.61 -10.58
C ARG A 261 -2.77 21.52 -9.76
N ASN A 262 -2.21 22.25 -8.80
CA ASN A 262 -2.96 23.09 -7.87
C ASN A 262 -3.48 24.40 -8.49
N HIS A 263 -2.91 24.82 -9.63
CA HIS A 263 -3.38 26.03 -10.34
C HIS A 263 -4.51 25.72 -11.32
N LEU A 264 -4.60 24.47 -11.80
CA LEU A 264 -5.58 24.02 -12.78
C LEU A 264 -6.83 23.43 -12.09
N THR A 265 -7.92 23.35 -12.86
CA THR A 265 -9.22 22.77 -12.50
C THR A 265 -9.58 21.73 -13.55
N TYR A 266 -10.05 20.56 -13.11
CA TYR A 266 -10.39 19.48 -14.02
C TYR A 266 -11.59 19.86 -14.91
N SER A 267 -11.45 19.72 -16.22
CA SER A 267 -12.50 20.04 -17.20
C SER A 267 -12.32 19.27 -18.51
N ASN A 268 -13.41 18.76 -19.07
CA ASN A 268 -13.47 18.16 -20.41
C ASN A 268 -14.12 19.12 -21.43
N SER A 269 -14.07 20.43 -21.19
CA SER A 269 -14.76 21.46 -21.98
C SER A 269 -14.17 21.62 -23.39
N ALA A 270 -15.02 21.40 -24.40
CA ALA A 270 -14.67 21.66 -25.80
C ALA A 270 -14.43 23.16 -26.08
N ASP A 271 -15.09 24.06 -25.34
CA ASP A 271 -14.89 25.50 -25.48
C ASP A 271 -13.51 25.93 -25.00
N ALA A 272 -13.03 25.33 -23.90
CA ALA A 272 -11.67 25.55 -23.41
C ALA A 272 -10.64 25.04 -24.43
N TRP A 273 -10.86 23.85 -25.02
CA TRP A 273 -10.01 23.36 -26.10
C TRP A 273 -10.00 24.28 -27.33
N ALA A 274 -11.16 24.79 -27.74
CA ALA A 274 -11.26 25.73 -28.85
C ALA A 274 -10.47 27.03 -28.58
N ALA A 275 -10.44 27.50 -27.33
CA ALA A 275 -9.61 28.63 -26.93
C ALA A 275 -8.11 28.32 -27.05
N TYR A 276 -7.70 27.11 -26.68
CA TYR A 276 -6.31 26.64 -26.77
C TYR A 276 -5.85 26.46 -28.22
N ALA A 277 -6.69 25.85 -29.05
CA ALA A 277 -6.40 25.56 -30.45
C ALA A 277 -6.46 26.80 -31.36
N LYS A 278 -7.09 27.90 -30.92
CA LYS A 278 -7.23 29.13 -31.72
C LYS A 278 -5.89 29.76 -32.07
N ASN A 279 -4.94 29.77 -31.14
CA ASN A 279 -3.57 30.25 -31.37
C ASN A 279 -2.58 29.28 -30.70
N PRO A 280 -2.15 28.21 -31.41
CA PRO A 280 -1.31 27.16 -30.84
C PRO A 280 0.02 27.67 -30.25
N ALA A 281 0.56 28.77 -30.79
CA ALA A 281 1.79 29.39 -30.26
C ALA A 281 1.62 29.95 -28.83
N GLU A 282 0.41 30.35 -28.46
CA GLU A 282 0.07 30.90 -27.14
C GLU A 282 -0.51 29.85 -26.19
N PHE A 283 -0.57 28.58 -26.61
CA PHE A 283 -1.23 27.47 -25.90
C PHE A 283 -1.01 27.48 -24.39
N PHE A 284 0.25 27.49 -23.92
CA PHE A 284 0.56 27.42 -22.49
C PHE A 284 0.18 28.70 -21.73
N THR A 285 0.28 29.88 -22.37
CA THR A 285 -0.13 31.14 -21.74
C THR A 285 -1.65 31.25 -21.62
N VAL A 286 -2.40 30.78 -22.62
CA VAL A 286 -3.86 30.75 -22.60
C VAL A 286 -4.33 29.72 -21.57
N LEU A 287 -3.74 28.52 -21.57
CA LEU A 287 -4.03 27.47 -20.61
C LEU A 287 -3.82 27.94 -19.16
N TRP A 288 -2.71 28.62 -18.87
CA TRP A 288 -2.44 29.15 -17.53
C TRP A 288 -3.50 30.15 -17.05
N LYS A 289 -4.09 30.91 -17.98
CA LYS A 289 -5.14 31.91 -17.68
C LYS A 289 -6.52 31.29 -17.56
N CYS A 290 -6.86 30.36 -18.44
CA CYS A 290 -8.16 29.66 -18.46
C CYS A 290 -8.29 28.65 -17.32
N LYS A 291 -7.17 28.01 -16.92
CA LYS A 291 -7.06 27.03 -15.82
C LYS A 291 -7.82 25.73 -16.00
N GLU A 292 -8.52 25.52 -17.11
CA GLU A 292 -9.29 24.29 -17.35
C GLU A 292 -8.43 23.25 -18.09
N ALA A 293 -8.30 22.05 -17.53
CA ALA A 293 -7.50 20.99 -18.14
C ALA A 293 -8.04 19.59 -17.82
N ASP A 294 -7.94 18.68 -18.78
CA ASP A 294 -7.99 17.23 -18.56
C ASP A 294 -6.59 16.68 -18.22
N CYS A 295 -6.47 15.36 -18.08
CA CYS A 295 -5.18 14.71 -17.79
C CYS A 295 -4.14 14.95 -18.89
N PHE A 296 -4.54 15.01 -20.16
CA PHE A 296 -3.65 15.28 -21.29
C PHE A 296 -3.07 16.70 -21.21
N VAL A 297 -3.93 17.70 -21.09
CA VAL A 297 -3.58 19.12 -21.10
C VAL A 297 -2.77 19.48 -19.85
N ALA A 298 -3.16 18.97 -18.68
CA ALA A 298 -2.46 19.24 -17.43
C ALA A 298 -1.04 18.67 -17.41
N ASN A 299 -0.86 17.41 -17.83
CA ASN A 299 0.47 16.81 -17.90
C ASN A 299 1.33 17.42 -19.02
N THR A 300 0.71 17.90 -20.10
CA THR A 300 1.42 18.69 -21.13
C THR A 300 1.95 20.01 -20.56
N MET A 301 1.15 20.71 -19.76
CA MET A 301 1.56 21.94 -19.07
C MET A 301 2.68 21.70 -18.05
N ALA A 302 2.57 20.62 -17.27
CA ALA A 302 3.59 20.24 -16.29
C ALA A 302 4.92 19.88 -16.97
N LEU A 303 4.90 19.13 -18.07
CA LEU A 303 6.10 18.86 -18.85
C LEU A 303 6.73 20.13 -19.41
N ARG A 304 5.93 21.07 -19.92
CA ARG A 304 6.45 22.37 -20.36
C ARG A 304 7.11 23.11 -19.19
N ALA A 305 6.53 23.11 -18.01
CA ALA A 305 7.13 23.73 -16.83
C ALA A 305 8.46 23.04 -16.43
N LEU A 306 8.52 21.71 -16.47
CA LEU A 306 9.73 20.92 -16.18
C LEU A 306 10.85 21.16 -17.20
N ALA A 307 10.52 21.50 -18.45
CA ALA A 307 11.49 21.86 -19.47
C ALA A 307 12.30 23.14 -19.13
N GLU A 308 11.83 23.97 -18.20
CA GLU A 308 12.60 25.11 -17.67
C GLU A 308 13.77 24.67 -16.76
N ILE A 309 13.92 23.38 -16.45
CA ILE A 309 15.02 22.85 -15.61
C ILE A 309 15.99 21.98 -16.42
N ASP A 310 15.63 20.75 -16.77
CA ASP A 310 16.57 19.79 -17.38
C ASP A 310 16.01 19.03 -18.60
N GLY A 311 14.70 19.08 -18.85
CA GLY A 311 14.03 18.41 -19.97
C GLY A 311 14.06 16.88 -19.89
N ASN A 312 14.51 16.31 -18.77
CA ASN A 312 14.62 14.88 -18.54
C ASN A 312 13.29 14.33 -17.99
N ALA A 313 12.26 14.47 -18.80
CA ALA A 313 10.91 14.01 -18.53
C ALA A 313 10.24 13.59 -19.85
N ARG A 314 9.20 12.76 -19.78
CA ARG A 314 8.46 12.30 -20.95
C ARG A 314 6.98 12.18 -20.67
N PHE A 315 6.17 12.34 -21.70
CA PHE A 315 4.73 12.17 -21.62
C PHE A 315 4.38 10.70 -21.77
N VAL A 316 3.43 10.23 -20.99
CA VAL A 316 3.01 8.83 -20.97
C VAL A 316 1.51 8.73 -21.14
N SER A 317 1.08 7.78 -21.96
CA SER A 317 -0.32 7.44 -22.18
C SER A 317 -0.55 5.95 -21.93
N GLY A 318 -1.70 5.61 -21.38
CA GLY A 318 -2.08 4.24 -21.07
C GLY A 318 -3.43 4.20 -20.36
N TYR A 319 -3.51 3.40 -19.29
CA TYR A 319 -4.76 3.20 -18.55
C TYR A 319 -4.53 3.30 -17.04
N PHE A 320 -5.56 3.75 -16.32
CA PHE A 320 -5.61 3.67 -14.86
C PHE A 320 -6.83 2.84 -14.44
N VAL A 321 -6.61 1.73 -13.74
CA VAL A 321 -7.68 0.79 -13.37
C VAL A 321 -7.82 0.75 -11.85
N LYS A 322 -8.91 1.30 -11.32
CA LYS A 322 -9.18 1.34 -9.87
C LYS A 322 -9.88 0.09 -9.37
N GLU A 323 -10.84 -0.44 -10.14
CA GLU A 323 -11.77 -1.46 -9.66
C GLU A 323 -11.74 -2.72 -10.52
N ARG A 324 -12.01 -3.86 -9.87
CA ARG A 324 -12.21 -5.14 -10.54
C ARG A 324 -13.64 -5.25 -11.05
N ASN A 325 -13.82 -5.88 -12.21
CA ASN A 325 -15.15 -6.21 -12.70
C ASN A 325 -15.79 -7.36 -11.89
N ALA A 326 -17.06 -7.68 -12.18
CA ALA A 326 -17.78 -8.79 -11.54
C ALA A 326 -17.11 -10.17 -11.71
N ALA A 327 -16.21 -10.33 -12.69
CA ALA A 327 -15.43 -11.53 -12.93
C ALA A 327 -14.05 -11.52 -12.23
N GLY A 328 -13.73 -10.49 -11.44
CA GLY A 328 -12.45 -10.34 -10.75
C GLY A 328 -11.29 -9.96 -11.67
N GLN A 329 -11.57 -9.25 -12.77
CA GLN A 329 -10.58 -8.84 -13.79
C GLN A 329 -10.36 -7.32 -13.76
N ALA A 330 -9.17 -6.89 -14.14
CA ALA A 330 -8.92 -5.51 -14.54
C ALA A 330 -9.30 -5.33 -16.02
N ILE A 331 -10.10 -4.30 -16.30
CA ILE A 331 -10.60 -4.01 -17.66
C ILE A 331 -10.07 -2.65 -18.10
N MET A 332 -9.34 -2.64 -19.21
CA MET A 332 -8.88 -1.41 -19.86
C MET A 332 -9.80 -1.12 -21.04
N HIS A 333 -10.35 0.09 -21.09
CA HIS A 333 -11.32 0.53 -22.07
C HIS A 333 -11.16 2.04 -22.34
N SER A 334 -11.86 2.58 -23.34
CA SER A 334 -11.74 4.02 -23.69
C SER A 334 -12.04 4.96 -22.52
N GLY A 335 -12.99 4.61 -21.64
CA GLY A 335 -13.37 5.45 -20.49
C GLY A 335 -12.38 5.51 -19.31
N ASN A 336 -11.32 4.71 -19.29
CA ASN A 336 -10.26 4.75 -18.28
C ASN A 336 -8.86 4.91 -18.87
N GLY A 337 -8.80 5.38 -20.13
CA GLY A 337 -7.58 5.88 -20.72
C GLY A 337 -7.09 7.09 -19.93
N HIS A 338 -5.80 7.13 -19.63
CA HIS A 338 -5.20 8.17 -18.80
C HIS A 338 -3.84 8.58 -19.31
N ALA A 339 -3.49 9.84 -19.03
CA ALA A 339 -2.20 10.42 -19.37
C ALA A 339 -1.52 10.97 -18.13
N TRP A 340 -0.21 10.75 -18.03
CA TRP A 340 0.62 11.23 -16.93
C TRP A 340 2.04 11.53 -17.45
N LEU A 341 2.98 11.84 -16.56
CA LEU A 341 4.37 12.10 -16.94
C LEU A 341 5.35 11.23 -16.15
N GLU A 342 6.50 10.94 -16.77
CA GLU A 342 7.62 10.31 -16.09
C GLU A 342 8.79 11.30 -16.03
N VAL A 343 9.46 11.38 -14.89
CA VAL A 343 10.71 12.15 -14.73
C VAL A 343 11.88 11.21 -14.48
N TRP A 344 13.04 11.56 -15.02
CA TRP A 344 14.26 10.83 -14.72
C TRP A 344 14.81 11.26 -13.36
N ASP A 345 14.98 10.30 -12.47
CA ASP A 345 15.78 10.46 -11.26
C ASP A 345 17.19 9.91 -11.51
N SER A 346 18.17 10.81 -11.53
CA SER A 346 19.57 10.46 -11.78
C SER A 346 20.21 9.69 -10.63
N LEU A 347 19.67 9.81 -9.41
CA LEU A 347 20.20 9.09 -8.23
C LEU A 347 19.81 7.63 -8.26
N SER A 348 18.51 7.33 -8.40
CA SER A 348 18.03 5.94 -8.51
C SER A 348 18.19 5.33 -9.91
N ARG A 349 18.54 6.14 -10.92
CA ARG A 349 18.61 5.77 -12.35
C ARG A 349 17.31 5.13 -12.82
N ARG A 350 16.18 5.74 -12.44
CA ARG A 350 14.83 5.25 -12.72
C ARG A 350 13.92 6.33 -13.26
N ALA A 351 12.92 5.86 -13.99
CA ALA A 351 11.74 6.61 -14.34
C ALA A 351 10.84 6.69 -13.10
N ILE A 352 10.55 7.89 -12.62
CA ILE A 352 9.59 8.14 -11.56
C ILE A 352 8.30 8.66 -12.18
N ARG A 353 7.18 7.99 -11.91
CA ARG A 353 5.86 8.45 -12.33
C ARG A 353 5.47 9.68 -11.50
N LEU A 354 4.97 10.72 -12.15
CA LEU A 354 4.25 11.82 -11.52
C LEU A 354 2.98 12.12 -12.33
N ASP A 355 1.99 12.76 -11.70
CA ASP A 355 0.71 13.05 -12.35
C ASP A 355 0.23 14.46 -12.00
N ALA A 356 0.10 15.30 -13.02
CA ALA A 356 -0.34 16.68 -12.89
C ALA A 356 -1.86 16.87 -13.04
N THR A 357 -2.62 15.80 -13.27
CA THR A 357 -4.07 15.87 -13.48
C THR A 357 -4.74 16.64 -12.34
N PRO A 358 -5.61 17.64 -12.56
CA PRO A 358 -6.19 18.40 -11.46
C PRO A 358 -7.18 17.57 -10.64
N LYS A 359 -7.52 18.03 -9.43
CA LYS A 359 -8.53 17.41 -8.57
C LYS A 359 -9.92 17.45 -9.23
N GLY A 360 -10.74 16.42 -8.98
CA GLY A 360 -12.10 16.30 -9.51
C GLY A 360 -12.28 15.30 -10.67
N ASP A 361 -11.23 14.58 -11.09
CA ASP A 361 -11.41 13.48 -12.05
C ASP A 361 -11.96 12.22 -11.36
N SER A 362 -13.20 11.87 -11.70
CA SER A 362 -13.90 10.66 -11.23
C SER A 362 -13.14 9.34 -11.45
N THR A 363 -12.20 9.26 -12.40
CA THR A 363 -11.47 8.02 -12.66
C THR A 363 -10.19 7.89 -11.83
N MET A 364 -9.78 8.95 -11.13
CA MET A 364 -8.50 8.99 -10.42
C MET A 364 -8.63 8.72 -8.92
N ASP A 365 -7.51 8.31 -8.32
CA ASP A 365 -7.32 8.26 -6.88
C ASP A 365 -6.45 9.44 -6.45
N GLU A 366 -7.10 10.48 -5.89
CA GLU A 366 -6.41 11.71 -5.48
C GLU A 366 -5.40 11.44 -4.37
N GLU A 367 -5.67 10.54 -3.43
CA GLU A 367 -4.78 10.25 -2.30
C GLU A 367 -3.47 9.62 -2.79
N THR A 368 -3.57 8.68 -3.73
CA THR A 368 -2.39 8.08 -4.37
C THR A 368 -1.56 9.10 -5.14
N GLN A 369 -2.19 10.04 -5.84
CA GLN A 369 -1.46 11.12 -6.54
C GLN A 369 -0.75 12.06 -5.56
N GLU A 370 -1.38 12.44 -4.43
CA GLU A 370 -0.73 13.28 -3.42
C GLU A 370 0.47 12.55 -2.78
N ARG A 371 0.34 11.26 -2.45
CA ARG A 371 1.46 10.45 -1.93
C ARG A 371 2.66 10.38 -2.89
N ASP A 372 2.41 10.15 -4.18
CA ASP A 372 3.44 10.13 -5.22
C ASP A 372 4.19 11.49 -5.30
N LEU A 373 3.44 12.59 -5.17
CA LEU A 373 3.96 13.95 -5.21
C LEU A 373 4.67 14.37 -3.90
N ASP A 374 4.25 13.83 -2.75
CA ASP A 374 4.93 14.03 -1.45
C ASP A 374 6.16 13.14 -1.28
N GLY A 375 6.29 12.11 -2.13
CA GLY A 375 7.43 11.21 -2.14
C GLY A 375 7.32 10.02 -1.20
N GLU A 376 6.11 9.75 -0.73
CA GLU A 376 5.72 8.52 -0.05
C GLU A 376 5.49 7.42 -1.10
N SER A 377 6.54 7.05 -1.83
CA SER A 377 6.43 6.07 -2.91
C SER A 377 6.32 4.65 -2.35
N GLY A 378 5.09 4.23 -2.05
CA GLY A 378 4.70 2.82 -2.04
C GLY A 378 4.23 2.43 -3.44
N GLU A 379 5.15 2.25 -4.38
CA GLU A 379 4.80 1.78 -5.73
C GLU A 379 4.49 0.28 -5.68
N GLY A 380 3.18 -0.04 -5.65
CA GLY A 380 2.66 -1.36 -6.00
C GLY A 380 2.46 -2.34 -4.85
N ASP A 381 1.33 -2.23 -4.16
CA ASP A 381 0.69 -3.39 -3.54
C ASP A 381 -0.82 -3.36 -3.82
N TYR A 382 -1.20 -3.77 -5.03
CA TYR A 382 -2.61 -4.02 -5.39
C TYR A 382 -2.84 -5.49 -5.73
N GLY A 383 -2.04 -6.39 -5.14
CA GLY A 383 -2.12 -7.83 -5.31
C GLY A 383 -2.40 -8.54 -3.99
N GLU A 384 -3.67 -8.61 -3.61
CA GLU A 384 -4.17 -9.31 -2.41
C GLU A 384 -3.68 -8.77 -1.05
N GLY A 385 -4.19 -7.60 -0.71
CA GLY A 385 -4.25 -7.07 0.65
C GLY A 385 -5.56 -6.30 0.84
N GLY A 386 -6.70 -6.99 0.68
CA GLY A 386 -7.98 -6.47 1.19
C GLY A 386 -8.02 -6.57 2.71
N ASP A 387 -7.08 -5.88 3.36
CA ASP A 387 -7.28 -5.41 4.73
C ASP A 387 -7.97 -4.06 4.58
N ASP A 388 -9.18 -3.97 5.13
CA ASP A 388 -10.03 -2.79 5.11
C ASP A 388 -9.21 -1.51 5.33
N GLU A 389 -9.18 -0.65 4.30
CA GLU A 389 -8.82 0.75 4.45
C GLU A 389 -9.78 1.35 5.49
N LEU A 390 -9.29 1.46 6.73
CA LEU A 390 -9.88 2.34 7.73
C LEU A 390 -9.73 3.77 7.19
N ALA A 391 -10.75 4.22 6.46
CA ALA A 391 -10.93 5.59 6.06
C ALA A 391 -10.65 6.52 7.25
N SER A 392 -9.85 7.57 7.01
CA SER A 392 -9.57 8.56 8.05
C SER A 392 -10.89 9.14 8.60
N GLU A 393 -10.97 9.34 9.92
CA GLU A 393 -12.19 9.78 10.60
C GLU A 393 -12.77 11.10 10.06
N GLU A 394 -11.94 11.94 9.42
CA GLU A 394 -12.39 13.18 8.78
C GLU A 394 -13.22 12.91 7.52
N GLU A 395 -12.82 11.93 6.71
CA GLU A 395 -13.54 11.52 5.51
C GLU A 395 -14.89 10.86 5.87
N VAL A 396 -14.90 10.01 6.91
CA VAL A 396 -16.11 9.37 7.44
C VAL A 396 -17.08 10.40 8.05
N LYS A 397 -16.58 11.37 8.83
CA LYS A 397 -17.42 12.45 9.37
C LYS A 397 -17.96 13.37 8.28
N ARG A 398 -17.22 13.58 7.18
CA ARG A 398 -17.66 14.37 6.02
C ARG A 398 -18.75 13.63 5.23
N GLN A 399 -18.56 12.34 4.98
CA GLN A 399 -19.52 11.48 4.28
C GLN A 399 -20.81 11.28 5.09
N ILE A 400 -20.73 11.13 6.42
CA ILE A 400 -21.92 11.06 7.30
C ILE A 400 -22.70 12.38 7.27
N LYS A 401 -22.02 13.54 7.29
CA LYS A 401 -22.68 14.85 7.17
C LYS A 401 -23.32 15.07 5.80
N GLU A 402 -22.71 14.58 4.72
CA GLU A 402 -23.29 14.64 3.37
C GLU A 402 -24.48 13.70 3.20
N MET A 403 -24.42 12.49 3.76
CA MET A 403 -25.53 11.53 3.76
C MET A 403 -26.72 12.02 4.60
N GLN A 404 -26.48 12.64 5.76
CA GLN A 404 -27.54 13.25 6.57
C GLN A 404 -28.20 14.45 5.88
N LYS A 405 -27.46 15.19 5.04
CA LYS A 405 -28.03 16.26 4.22
C LYS A 405 -28.82 15.75 3.00
N LYS A 406 -28.47 14.59 2.46
CA LYS A 406 -29.15 13.99 1.29
C LYS A 406 -30.31 13.05 1.63
N GLY A 407 -30.45 12.62 2.89
CA GLY A 407 -31.53 11.73 3.36
C GLY A 407 -32.90 12.39 3.66
N GLY A 408 -33.05 13.70 3.42
CA GLY A 408 -34.30 14.43 3.63
C GLY A 408 -35.20 14.47 2.41
N GLY A 409 -35.63 13.33 1.86
CA GLY A 409 -36.47 13.32 0.65
C GLY A 409 -37.05 11.96 0.27
N ALA A 410 -38.21 11.65 0.86
CA ALA A 410 -39.29 10.80 0.32
C ALA A 410 -38.98 9.51 -0.46
N GLY A 411 -39.23 8.35 0.19
CA GLY A 411 -40.15 7.33 -0.32
C GLY A 411 -39.61 6.17 -1.16
N GLY A 412 -39.56 4.97 -0.58
CA GLY A 412 -39.57 3.70 -1.33
C GLY A 412 -38.80 2.56 -0.68
N LYS A 413 -39.51 1.63 0.00
CA LYS A 413 -38.94 0.41 0.59
C LYS A 413 -38.33 -0.52 -0.48
N LYS A 414 -37.00 -0.53 -0.61
CA LYS A 414 -36.19 -1.71 -0.92
C LYS A 414 -35.11 -1.80 0.17
N LYS A 415 -34.96 -2.96 0.81
CA LYS A 415 -33.90 -3.22 1.79
C LYS A 415 -32.56 -3.25 1.03
N GLU A 416 -31.96 -2.08 0.83
CA GLU A 416 -30.52 -1.99 0.59
C GLU A 416 -29.82 -2.40 1.89
N ARG A 417 -28.91 -3.38 1.79
CA ARG A 417 -28.04 -3.76 2.90
C ARG A 417 -27.14 -2.57 3.22
N SER A 418 -27.12 -2.11 4.47
CA SER A 418 -26.33 -0.95 4.86
C SER A 418 -24.84 -1.29 4.83
N ALA A 419 -23.95 -0.31 4.60
CA ALA A 419 -22.50 -0.52 4.62
C ALA A 419 -22.01 -1.16 5.94
N ALA A 420 -22.64 -0.79 7.06
CA ALA A 420 -22.39 -1.38 8.38
C ALA A 420 -22.77 -2.87 8.48
N ASP A 421 -23.73 -3.34 7.68
CA ASP A 421 -24.08 -4.77 7.63
C ASP A 421 -23.03 -5.57 6.83
N LEU A 422 -22.39 -4.95 5.82
CA LEU A 422 -21.33 -5.58 5.04
C LEU A 422 -20.02 -5.68 5.85
N GLU A 423 -19.65 -4.60 6.55
CA GLU A 423 -18.48 -4.59 7.44
C GLU A 423 -18.62 -5.62 8.58
N ALA A 424 -19.82 -5.74 9.16
CA ALA A 424 -20.08 -6.77 10.17
C ALA A 424 -20.05 -8.20 9.60
N GLU A 425 -20.50 -8.42 8.37
CA GLU A 425 -20.41 -9.73 7.69
C GLU A 425 -18.93 -10.11 7.41
N GLN A 426 -18.10 -9.15 6.97
CA GLN A 426 -16.66 -9.35 6.73
C GLN A 426 -15.89 -9.63 8.03
N PHE A 427 -16.13 -8.83 9.08
CA PHE A 427 -15.51 -9.05 10.38
C PHE A 427 -15.93 -10.40 10.98
N ALA A 428 -17.22 -10.76 10.90
CA ALA A 428 -17.72 -12.05 11.38
C ALA A 428 -17.03 -13.24 10.70
N GLN A 429 -16.82 -13.16 9.39
CA GLN A 429 -16.11 -14.18 8.62
C GLN A 429 -14.64 -14.30 9.04
N ALA A 430 -13.95 -13.16 9.22
CA ALA A 430 -12.54 -13.14 9.60
C ALA A 430 -12.29 -13.53 11.08
N ALA A 431 -13.23 -13.21 11.98
CA ALA A 431 -13.15 -13.48 13.41
C ALA A 431 -13.74 -14.83 13.83
N GLU A 432 -14.38 -15.56 12.89
CA GLU A 432 -15.12 -16.81 13.17
C GLU A 432 -16.25 -16.61 14.22
N CYS A 433 -16.96 -15.48 14.17
CA CYS A 433 -18.06 -15.16 15.09
C CYS A 433 -19.40 -14.91 14.35
N THR A 434 -20.48 -14.70 15.10
CA THR A 434 -21.78 -14.40 14.48
C THR A 434 -21.86 -12.93 14.00
N PRO A 435 -22.63 -12.61 12.94
CA PRO A 435 -22.81 -11.22 12.50
C PRO A 435 -23.39 -10.31 13.58
N GLU A 436 -24.21 -10.83 14.49
CA GLU A 436 -24.73 -10.09 15.65
C GLU A 436 -23.62 -9.70 16.63
N GLU A 437 -22.73 -10.64 16.94
CA GLU A 437 -21.56 -10.44 17.79
C GLU A 437 -20.56 -9.46 17.16
N ALA A 438 -20.33 -9.56 15.84
CA ALA A 438 -19.50 -8.62 15.10
C ALA A 438 -20.05 -7.19 15.17
N ARG A 439 -21.37 -6.99 14.99
CA ARG A 439 -22.00 -5.67 15.14
C ARG A 439 -21.86 -5.12 16.56
N GLU A 440 -21.98 -5.97 17.58
CA GLU A 440 -21.80 -5.53 18.97
C GLU A 440 -20.36 -5.10 19.24
N PHE A 441 -19.39 -5.88 18.74
CA PHE A 441 -17.96 -5.58 18.83
C PHE A 441 -17.61 -4.26 18.13
N LEU A 442 -18.01 -4.07 16.87
CA LEU A 442 -17.71 -2.84 16.11
C LEU A 442 -18.29 -1.61 16.79
N ARG A 443 -19.53 -1.69 17.30
CA ARG A 443 -20.12 -0.61 18.11
C ARG A 443 -19.37 -0.37 19.42
N ALA A 444 -18.81 -1.41 20.03
CA ALA A 444 -17.97 -1.24 21.21
C ALA A 444 -16.65 -0.55 20.85
N LEU A 445 -16.04 -0.92 19.72
CA LEU A 445 -14.82 -0.34 19.21
C LEU A 445 -14.99 1.17 18.91
N GLU A 446 -16.07 1.57 18.25
CA GLU A 446 -16.40 2.98 18.01
C GLU A 446 -16.52 3.76 19.31
N ARG A 447 -17.31 3.24 20.27
CA ARG A 447 -17.50 3.91 21.57
C ARG A 447 -16.20 4.08 22.34
N VAL A 448 -15.29 3.10 22.32
CA VAL A 448 -14.06 3.20 23.10
C VAL A 448 -13.07 4.21 22.51
N ARG A 449 -13.06 4.38 21.19
CA ARG A 449 -12.22 5.38 20.50
C ARG A 449 -12.63 6.82 20.84
N GLU A 450 -13.89 7.03 21.24
CA GLU A 450 -14.40 8.32 21.70
C GLU A 450 -14.10 8.64 23.17
N ILE A 451 -13.45 7.73 23.92
CA ILE A 451 -13.10 7.97 25.33
C ILE A 451 -12.07 9.11 25.42
N LYS A 452 -12.43 10.12 26.22
CA LYS A 452 -11.63 11.33 26.41
C LYS A 452 -11.02 11.40 27.81
N ASP A 453 -9.90 12.12 27.92
CA ASP A 453 -9.32 12.51 29.20
C ASP A 453 -10.13 13.63 29.88
N GLU A 454 -9.77 13.98 31.12
CA GLU A 454 -10.38 15.10 31.87
C GLU A 454 -10.25 16.47 31.18
N ARG A 455 -9.36 16.61 30.19
CA ARG A 455 -9.14 17.83 29.41
C ARG A 455 -9.91 17.82 28.08
N GLY A 456 -10.64 16.75 27.77
CA GLY A 456 -11.44 16.58 26.56
C GLY A 456 -10.69 16.04 25.34
N ASN A 457 -9.43 15.59 25.49
CA ASN A 457 -8.63 15.01 24.42
C ASN A 457 -8.91 13.51 24.28
N SER A 458 -8.91 12.98 23.05
CA SER A 458 -9.01 11.53 22.84
C SER A 458 -7.77 10.82 23.38
N ILE A 459 -7.97 9.83 24.25
CA ILE A 459 -6.88 9.07 24.86
C ILE A 459 -6.14 8.25 23.80
N SER A 460 -6.87 7.69 22.82
CA SER A 460 -6.28 6.91 21.73
C SER A 460 -5.29 7.76 20.91
N GLU A 461 -5.71 8.97 20.52
CA GLU A 461 -4.89 9.87 19.70
C GLU A 461 -3.67 10.39 20.48
N LEU A 462 -3.82 10.70 21.77
CA LEU A 462 -2.69 11.11 22.61
C LEU A 462 -1.58 10.06 22.65
N MET A 463 -1.93 8.77 22.72
CA MET A 463 -0.93 7.69 22.72
C MET A 463 -0.24 7.55 21.35
N LYS A 464 -1.02 7.63 20.26
CA LYS A 464 -0.47 7.58 18.89
C LYS A 464 0.45 8.76 18.59
N ASP A 465 0.08 9.95 19.03
CA ASP A 465 0.87 11.17 18.86
C ASP A 465 2.22 11.09 19.55
N GLU A 466 2.25 10.62 20.80
CA GLU A 466 3.51 10.45 21.52
C GLU A 466 4.38 9.38 20.85
N TRP A 467 3.77 8.29 20.38
CA TRP A 467 4.48 7.23 19.67
C TRP A 467 5.07 7.72 18.34
N ARG A 468 4.32 8.50 17.55
CA ARG A 468 4.83 9.13 16.31
C ARG A 468 6.05 10.00 16.56
N LYS A 469 6.01 10.85 17.59
CA LYS A 469 7.16 11.70 17.96
C LYS A 469 8.41 10.88 18.26
N ILE A 470 8.26 9.74 18.94
CA ILE A 470 9.40 8.85 19.23
C ILE A 470 9.99 8.26 17.94
N ILE A 471 9.16 7.90 16.97
CA ILE A 471 9.60 7.39 15.66
C ILE A 471 10.34 8.49 14.90
N GLU A 472 9.76 9.69 14.82
CA GLU A 472 10.32 10.84 14.08
C GLU A 472 11.65 11.34 14.67
N GLU A 473 11.75 11.53 15.99
CA GLU A 473 12.94 12.06 16.65
C GLU A 473 14.17 11.15 16.54
N ARG A 474 14.00 9.91 16.09
CA ARG A 474 15.05 8.89 15.98
C ARG A 474 15.45 8.57 14.54
N LYS A 475 14.92 9.27 13.55
CA LYS A 475 15.45 9.22 12.17
C LYS A 475 16.82 9.92 12.16
N ILE A 476 17.90 9.20 11.86
CA ILE A 476 19.26 9.75 11.76
C ILE A 476 19.72 9.65 10.30
N GLU A 477 20.48 10.63 9.83
CA GLU A 477 21.17 10.53 8.54
C GLU A 477 22.44 9.67 8.70
N ALA A 478 22.50 8.50 8.06
CA ALA A 478 23.67 7.64 8.09
C ALA A 478 24.42 7.66 6.76
N ARG A 479 25.74 7.45 6.81
CA ARG A 479 26.54 7.22 5.60
C ARG A 479 26.50 5.73 5.28
N ASP A 480 25.85 5.37 4.19
CA ASP A 480 25.89 4.01 3.65
C ASP A 480 26.95 3.92 2.57
N TYR A 481 27.57 2.75 2.43
CA TYR A 481 28.61 2.49 1.44
C TYR A 481 28.06 1.52 0.41
N ARG A 482 27.95 1.96 -0.85
CA ARG A 482 27.47 1.12 -1.95
C ARG A 482 28.61 0.70 -2.85
N GLY A 483 28.78 -0.60 -3.07
CA GLY A 483 29.73 -1.16 -4.02
C GLY A 483 29.55 -2.67 -4.22
N PRO A 484 30.16 -3.25 -5.28
CA PRO A 484 31.25 -2.68 -6.08
C PRO A 484 30.78 -1.82 -7.27
N VAL A 485 31.11 -0.53 -7.23
CA VAL A 485 31.00 0.46 -8.31
C VAL A 485 32.32 0.62 -9.06
N ARG A 486 32.32 1.45 -10.10
CA ARG A 486 33.48 1.77 -10.94
C ARG A 486 34.44 2.75 -10.24
N MET A 487 35.70 2.79 -10.67
CA MET A 487 36.76 3.59 -10.06
C MET A 487 36.49 5.10 -10.08
N ASP A 488 35.83 5.61 -11.10
CA ASP A 488 35.45 7.02 -11.21
C ASP A 488 34.24 7.42 -10.34
N GLU A 489 33.43 6.43 -9.95
CA GLU A 489 32.25 6.59 -9.10
C GLU A 489 32.53 6.31 -7.62
N GLY A 490 33.63 5.59 -7.32
CA GLY A 490 33.97 5.14 -5.98
C GLY A 490 35.08 5.94 -5.29
N SER A 491 34.96 6.08 -3.97
CA SER A 491 35.89 6.77 -3.08
C SER A 491 37.04 5.89 -2.61
N ARG A 492 36.84 4.56 -2.54
CA ARG A 492 37.82 3.58 -2.04
C ARG A 492 37.71 2.24 -2.75
N LEU A 493 38.83 1.53 -2.94
CA LEU A 493 38.86 0.17 -3.51
C LEU A 493 38.52 -0.85 -2.42
N GLU A 494 37.48 -1.65 -2.64
CA GLU A 494 36.98 -2.67 -1.71
C GLU A 494 37.12 -4.09 -2.28
N ASP A 495 36.83 -4.28 -3.57
CA ASP A 495 37.07 -5.52 -4.30
C ASP A 495 38.25 -5.39 -5.29
N PRO A 496 39.50 -5.63 -4.82
CA PRO A 496 40.68 -5.59 -5.67
C PRO A 496 40.73 -6.74 -6.68
N VAL A 497 39.93 -7.81 -6.52
CA VAL A 497 39.92 -8.94 -7.44
C VAL A 497 39.16 -8.57 -8.70
N SER A 498 37.97 -8.01 -8.57
CA SER A 498 37.19 -7.48 -9.69
C SER A 498 37.96 -6.39 -10.42
N ALA A 499 38.59 -5.46 -9.67
CA ALA A 499 39.37 -4.39 -10.29
C ALA A 499 40.57 -4.93 -11.08
N ARG A 500 41.22 -5.99 -10.57
CA ARG A 500 42.35 -6.63 -11.26
C ARG A 500 41.94 -7.39 -12.51
N ILE A 501 40.75 -8.00 -12.53
CA ILE A 501 40.19 -8.66 -13.72
C ILE A 501 39.95 -7.61 -14.81
N ASP A 502 39.30 -6.51 -14.44
CA ASP A 502 38.96 -5.41 -15.35
C ASP A 502 40.22 -4.73 -15.93
N ILE A 503 41.24 -4.49 -15.11
CA ILE A 503 42.52 -3.95 -15.59
C ILE A 503 43.18 -4.91 -16.59
N ARG A 504 43.08 -6.23 -16.37
CA ARG A 504 43.66 -7.24 -17.27
C ARG A 504 42.89 -7.35 -18.59
N SER A 505 41.59 -7.10 -18.60
CA SER A 505 40.78 -7.00 -19.81
C SER A 505 40.91 -5.65 -20.54
N LYS A 506 41.82 -4.77 -20.08
CA LYS A 506 42.06 -3.42 -20.62
C LYS A 506 40.88 -2.44 -20.40
N GLU A 507 40.09 -2.67 -19.36
CA GLU A 507 39.06 -1.74 -18.94
C GLU A 507 39.71 -0.55 -18.22
N PHE A 508 39.48 0.67 -18.72
CA PHE A 508 40.12 1.88 -18.20
C PHE A 508 39.47 2.38 -16.90
N ASN A 509 38.27 1.86 -16.60
CA ASN A 509 37.50 2.20 -15.42
C ASN A 509 37.09 0.90 -14.67
N PRO A 510 37.96 0.34 -13.83
CA PRO A 510 37.73 -0.97 -13.21
C PRO A 510 36.64 -0.95 -12.14
N THR A 511 35.87 -2.04 -12.04
CA THR A 511 34.84 -2.28 -11.02
C THR A 511 35.48 -2.82 -9.74
N GLY A 512 34.96 -2.45 -8.58
CA GLY A 512 35.48 -2.93 -7.29
C GLY A 512 35.68 -1.83 -6.24
N PHE A 513 35.17 -0.64 -6.50
CA PHE A 513 35.24 0.48 -5.59
C PHE A 513 33.91 0.65 -4.86
N GLU A 514 33.88 1.38 -3.76
CA GLU A 514 32.65 1.74 -3.05
C GLU A 514 32.44 3.25 -3.11
N ARG A 515 31.17 3.67 -3.19
CA ARG A 515 30.75 5.07 -3.16
C ARG A 515 30.09 5.39 -1.82
N ASP A 516 30.48 6.51 -1.24
CA ASP A 516 29.87 7.07 -0.03
C ASP A 516 28.52 7.71 -0.40
N GLU A 517 27.41 7.21 0.16
CA GLU A 517 26.06 7.77 -0.03
C GLU A 517 25.49 8.19 1.34
N MET A 518 24.89 9.37 1.43
CA MET A 518 24.13 9.76 2.63
C MET A 518 22.71 9.25 2.46
N VAL A 519 22.34 8.24 3.25
CA VAL A 519 21.00 7.65 3.26
C VAL A 519 20.36 8.02 4.60
N GLU A 520 19.14 8.53 4.59
CA GLU A 520 18.33 8.57 5.83
C GLU A 520 18.11 7.12 6.25
N LYS A 521 18.89 6.67 7.24
CA LYS A 521 18.76 5.33 7.79
C LYS A 521 18.26 5.52 9.20
N VAL A 522 17.05 5.04 9.47
CA VAL A 522 16.51 5.02 10.82
C VAL A 522 17.43 4.13 11.66
N GLU A 523 18.42 4.71 12.35
CA GLU A 523 19.23 3.95 13.27
C GLU A 523 18.32 3.45 14.37
N SER A 524 18.16 2.15 14.34
CA SER A 524 17.28 1.33 15.16
C SER A 524 17.89 1.15 16.55
N ASP A 525 18.01 2.27 17.26
CA ASP A 525 18.58 2.35 18.61
C ASP A 525 17.53 2.11 19.70
N PHE A 526 16.50 1.32 19.40
CA PHE A 526 15.47 0.97 20.36
C PHE A 526 15.45 -0.54 20.66
N GLY A 527 15.34 -0.85 21.95
CA GLY A 527 14.58 -2.02 22.37
C GLY A 527 13.10 -1.66 22.38
N GLY A 528 12.25 -2.57 21.91
CA GLY A 528 10.81 -2.36 21.85
C GLY A 528 10.15 -2.12 23.21
N ILE A 529 8.83 -2.22 23.26
CA ILE A 529 8.12 -2.25 24.54
C ILE A 529 7.21 -3.48 24.57
N ASN A 530 7.35 -4.26 25.63
CA ASN A 530 6.48 -5.39 25.94
C ASN A 530 5.53 -4.97 27.05
N ILE A 531 4.23 -4.98 26.77
CA ILE A 531 3.19 -4.61 27.73
C ILE A 531 2.40 -5.85 28.13
N TYR A 532 2.33 -6.13 29.43
CA TYR A 532 1.62 -7.26 29.99
C TYR A 532 0.40 -6.77 30.77
N PHE A 533 -0.80 -7.06 30.27
CA PHE A 533 -2.04 -6.74 30.97
C PHE A 533 -2.53 -7.94 31.78
N SER A 534 -2.97 -7.67 33.01
CA SER A 534 -3.73 -8.59 33.85
C SER A 534 -5.06 -7.94 34.19
N PHE A 535 -6.16 -8.52 33.71
CA PHE A 535 -7.53 -8.01 33.95
C PHE A 535 -8.29 -8.90 34.93
N ASP A 536 -9.09 -8.30 35.80
CA ASP A 536 -9.88 -9.01 36.80
C ASP A 536 -11.17 -9.58 36.21
N LEU A 537 -11.48 -10.84 36.52
CA LEU A 537 -12.73 -11.52 36.15
C LEU A 537 -13.51 -12.03 37.37
N SER A 538 -13.16 -11.55 38.57
CA SER A 538 -13.80 -11.97 39.82
C SER A 538 -15.31 -11.71 39.83
N GLY A 539 -16.02 -12.43 40.71
CA GLY A 539 -17.46 -12.25 40.87
C GLY A 539 -17.89 -10.83 41.26
N SER A 540 -16.99 -10.02 41.86
CA SER A 540 -17.29 -8.62 42.18
C SER A 540 -17.37 -7.72 40.94
N MET A 541 -16.76 -8.13 39.82
CA MET A 541 -16.83 -7.42 38.54
C MET A 541 -18.24 -7.40 37.93
N GLY A 542 -19.13 -8.28 38.40
CA GLY A 542 -20.56 -8.25 38.05
C GLY A 542 -21.35 -7.12 38.74
N LYS A 543 -20.78 -6.45 39.75
CA LYS A 543 -21.42 -5.33 40.45
C LYS A 543 -21.35 -4.04 39.62
N PRO A 544 -22.26 -3.08 39.84
CA PRO A 544 -22.19 -1.78 39.20
C PRO A 544 -20.95 -1.00 39.67
N ASP A 545 -20.30 -0.34 38.72
CA ASP A 545 -19.26 0.66 38.95
C ASP A 545 -19.89 1.92 39.55
N SER A 546 -19.23 2.50 40.54
CA SER A 546 -19.78 3.58 41.35
C SER A 546 -19.93 4.91 40.60
N ALA A 547 -19.22 5.12 39.48
CA ALA A 547 -19.30 6.35 38.71
C ALA A 547 -20.31 6.26 37.56
N THR A 548 -20.36 5.11 36.86
CA THR A 548 -21.16 4.95 35.64
C THR A 548 -22.46 4.19 35.86
N GLY A 549 -22.60 3.44 36.96
CA GLY A 549 -23.72 2.52 37.19
C GLY A 549 -23.74 1.30 36.26
N ARG A 550 -22.80 1.21 35.29
CA ARG A 550 -22.60 0.04 34.42
C ARG A 550 -21.87 -1.06 35.18
N ARG A 551 -21.95 -2.31 34.74
CA ARG A 551 -21.18 -3.40 35.38
C ARG A 551 -19.68 -3.09 35.27
N LYS A 552 -18.92 -3.29 36.35
CA LYS A 552 -17.47 -3.06 36.37
C LYS A 552 -16.74 -3.81 35.25
N ALA A 553 -17.15 -5.04 34.96
CA ALA A 553 -16.64 -5.83 33.85
C ALA A 553 -16.78 -5.13 32.48
N ASP A 554 -17.93 -4.49 32.23
CA ASP A 554 -18.16 -3.79 30.95
C ASP A 554 -17.26 -2.54 30.84
N VAL A 555 -17.03 -1.83 31.95
CA VAL A 555 -16.16 -0.64 31.98
C VAL A 555 -14.68 -1.03 31.83
N GLN A 556 -14.25 -2.10 32.51
CA GLN A 556 -12.89 -2.65 32.34
C GLN A 556 -12.67 -3.15 30.92
N ARG A 557 -13.66 -3.83 30.32
CA ARG A 557 -13.58 -4.30 28.94
C ARG A 557 -13.41 -3.14 27.96
N ASP A 558 -14.18 -2.07 28.13
CA ASP A 558 -14.09 -0.88 27.29
C ASP A 558 -12.70 -0.23 27.42
N ALA A 559 -12.14 -0.15 28.64
CA ALA A 559 -10.78 0.33 28.87
C ALA A 559 -9.71 -0.60 28.25
N ALA A 560 -9.86 -1.91 28.42
CA ALA A 560 -8.96 -2.91 27.85
C ALA A 560 -8.92 -2.82 26.31
N LEU A 561 -10.10 -2.72 25.68
CA LEU A 561 -10.22 -2.60 24.23
C LEU A 561 -9.57 -1.31 23.72
N LEU A 562 -9.79 -0.17 24.40
CA LEU A 562 -9.12 1.09 24.08
C LEU A 562 -7.59 0.93 24.05
N PHE A 563 -7.00 0.41 25.13
CA PHE A 563 -5.54 0.33 25.22
C PHE A 563 -4.95 -0.68 24.24
N VAL A 564 -5.52 -1.88 24.17
CA VAL A 564 -4.97 -2.91 23.28
C VAL A 564 -5.11 -2.48 21.82
N ASP A 565 -6.24 -1.90 21.41
CA ASP A 565 -6.44 -1.39 20.05
C ASP A 565 -5.46 -0.26 19.72
N SER A 566 -5.36 0.77 20.56
CA SER A 566 -4.45 1.90 20.31
C SER A 566 -2.97 1.47 20.28
N LEU A 567 -2.55 0.58 21.19
CA LEU A 567 -1.18 0.08 21.24
C LEU A 567 -0.85 -0.79 20.01
N MET A 568 -1.78 -1.61 19.55
CA MET A 568 -1.58 -2.41 18.34
C MET A 568 -1.54 -1.57 17.07
N GLN A 569 -2.33 -0.50 17.02
CA GLN A 569 -2.22 0.49 15.93
C GLN A 569 -0.83 1.14 15.94
N CYS A 570 -0.29 1.49 17.11
CA CYS A 570 1.10 1.97 17.23
C CYS A 570 2.12 0.92 16.74
N ALA A 571 1.93 -0.37 17.07
CA ALA A 571 2.76 -1.46 16.58
C ALA A 571 2.69 -1.60 15.05
N TYR A 572 1.51 -1.44 14.48
CA TYR A 572 1.29 -1.45 13.03
C TYR A 572 1.99 -0.27 12.33
N MET A 573 1.90 0.95 12.87
CA MET A 573 2.56 2.13 12.31
C MET A 573 4.07 1.93 12.13
N VAL A 574 4.73 1.34 13.13
CA VAL A 574 6.18 1.04 13.06
C VAL A 574 6.51 0.05 11.94
N ARG A 575 5.68 -0.98 11.74
CA ARG A 575 5.88 -1.97 10.68
C ARG A 575 5.73 -1.37 9.28
N ARG A 576 4.86 -0.36 9.14
CA ARG A 576 4.60 0.30 7.85
C ARG A 576 5.69 1.30 7.50
N GLU A 577 6.17 2.07 8.48
CA GLU A 577 7.11 3.17 8.25
C GLU A 577 8.58 2.75 8.19
N VAL A 578 8.94 1.55 8.67
CA VAL A 578 10.34 1.10 8.72
C VAL A 578 10.50 -0.27 8.07
N HIS A 579 11.16 -0.31 6.91
CA HIS A 579 11.37 -1.52 6.11
C HIS A 579 12.44 -2.48 6.66
N GLU A 580 13.14 -2.14 7.76
CA GLU A 580 14.20 -2.97 8.35
C GLU A 580 13.69 -3.94 9.44
N THR A 581 14.18 -5.18 9.39
CA THR A 581 13.73 -6.34 10.19
C THR A 581 14.30 -6.42 11.61
N ASP A 582 15.17 -5.50 12.00
CA ASP A 582 15.90 -5.53 13.28
C ASP A 582 15.23 -4.71 14.41
N LEU A 583 14.05 -4.13 14.15
CA LEU A 583 13.27 -3.43 15.16
C LEU A 583 12.48 -4.39 16.04
N LEU A 584 12.66 -4.27 17.36
CA LEU A 584 11.87 -5.06 18.31
C LEU A 584 10.49 -4.41 18.51
N PRO A 585 9.40 -5.07 18.10
CA PRO A 585 8.09 -4.45 18.00
C PRO A 585 7.50 -4.08 19.37
N LEU A 586 6.50 -3.21 19.36
CA LEU A 586 5.55 -3.14 20.48
C LEU A 586 4.80 -4.46 20.52
N LYS A 587 5.01 -5.24 21.58
CA LYS A 587 4.28 -6.49 21.81
C LYS A 587 3.42 -6.35 23.05
N LEU A 588 2.32 -7.08 23.06
CA LEU A 588 1.48 -7.15 24.24
C LEU A 588 1.00 -8.56 24.54
N MET A 589 0.84 -8.81 25.82
CA MET A 589 0.28 -10.03 26.39
C MET A 589 -0.96 -9.65 27.19
N VAL A 590 -2.00 -10.46 27.08
CA VAL A 590 -3.21 -10.30 27.90
C VAL A 590 -3.45 -11.57 28.69
N THR A 591 -3.50 -11.39 30.00
CA THR A 591 -3.87 -12.41 30.97
C THR A 591 -5.12 -12.00 31.73
N LEU A 592 -5.91 -12.99 32.11
CA LEU A 592 -7.13 -12.81 32.88
C LEU A 592 -6.95 -13.48 34.23
N ALA A 593 -7.22 -12.74 35.31
CA ALA A 593 -7.18 -13.25 36.67
C ALA A 593 -8.49 -13.98 37.00
N SER A 594 -8.67 -15.16 36.40
CA SER A 594 -9.71 -16.14 36.73
C SER A 594 -9.24 -17.07 37.86
N SER A 595 -10.04 -18.06 38.27
CA SER A 595 -9.75 -18.96 39.39
C SER A 595 -8.39 -19.70 39.35
N ARG A 596 -7.72 -19.74 38.19
CA ARG A 596 -6.33 -20.24 38.04
C ARG A 596 -5.39 -19.30 37.26
N GLY A 597 -5.90 -18.14 36.84
CA GLY A 597 -5.28 -17.34 35.80
C GLY A 597 -5.38 -17.99 34.41
N GLU A 598 -5.54 -17.19 33.36
CA GLU A 598 -5.59 -17.67 31.98
C GLU A 598 -4.88 -16.70 31.03
N VAL A 599 -4.08 -17.23 30.10
CA VAL A 599 -3.48 -16.43 29.03
C VAL A 599 -4.46 -16.40 27.86
N ARG A 600 -4.90 -15.20 27.46
CA ARG A 600 -5.77 -15.02 26.29
C ARG A 600 -5.01 -14.62 25.05
N LEU A 601 -4.05 -13.72 25.22
CA LEU A 601 -3.12 -13.34 24.18
C LEU A 601 -1.73 -13.57 24.74
N HIS A 602 -1.00 -14.52 24.16
CA HIS A 602 0.44 -14.60 24.36
C HIS A 602 1.11 -13.34 23.82
N LEU A 603 2.32 -13.06 24.28
CA LEU A 603 3.08 -11.88 23.84
C LEU A 603 3.19 -11.83 22.30
N THR A 604 2.48 -10.90 21.67
CA THR A 604 2.31 -10.80 20.22
C THR A 604 2.30 -9.34 19.75
N ASP A 605 2.63 -9.13 18.49
CA ASP A 605 2.52 -7.87 17.75
C ASP A 605 1.42 -7.94 16.66
N LYS A 606 0.65 -9.03 16.61
CA LYS A 606 -0.42 -9.24 15.64
C LYS A 606 -1.77 -8.80 16.20
N TRP A 607 -2.58 -8.15 15.36
CA TRP A 607 -3.88 -7.59 15.76
C TRP A 607 -4.97 -7.81 14.72
N THR A 608 -5.20 -9.09 14.40
CA THR A 608 -6.23 -9.55 13.46
C THR A 608 -7.63 -9.55 14.07
N ALA A 609 -8.68 -9.63 13.24
CA ALA A 609 -10.07 -9.75 13.68
C ALA A 609 -10.29 -10.90 14.69
N LYS A 610 -9.55 -12.00 14.53
CA LYS A 610 -9.56 -13.15 15.44
C LYS A 610 -9.01 -12.82 16.83
N GLU A 611 -7.90 -12.09 16.92
CA GLU A 611 -7.30 -11.67 18.19
C GLU A 611 -8.17 -10.62 18.90
N GLN A 612 -8.73 -9.68 18.12
CA GLN A 612 -9.68 -8.67 18.59
C GLN A 612 -10.92 -9.30 19.23
N TRP A 613 -11.56 -10.25 18.52
CA TRP A 613 -12.73 -10.96 19.03
C TRP A 613 -12.40 -11.86 20.22
N ALA A 614 -11.27 -12.57 20.19
CA ALA A 614 -10.83 -13.43 21.30
C ALA A 614 -10.63 -12.63 22.60
N LEU A 615 -10.07 -11.42 22.52
CA LEU A 615 -9.96 -10.53 23.67
C LEU A 615 -11.34 -10.07 24.16
N TYR A 616 -12.17 -9.55 23.25
CA TYR A 616 -13.46 -8.96 23.58
C TYR A 616 -14.41 -9.99 24.22
N SER A 617 -14.51 -11.17 23.63
CA SER A 617 -15.35 -12.26 24.12
C SER A 617 -14.89 -12.80 25.48
N ALA A 618 -13.58 -12.87 25.71
CA ALA A 618 -13.04 -13.37 26.97
C ALA A 618 -13.30 -12.43 28.15
N LEU A 619 -13.32 -11.12 27.91
CA LEU A 619 -13.62 -10.11 28.94
C LEU A 619 -15.12 -10.04 29.32
N ILE A 620 -15.99 -10.75 28.59
CA ILE A 620 -17.43 -10.87 28.90
C ILE A 620 -17.71 -12.02 29.87
N GLN A 621 -16.84 -13.03 29.91
CA GLN A 621 -17.05 -14.26 30.67
C GLN A 621 -16.51 -14.12 32.09
N LEU A 622 -17.39 -13.73 33.03
CA LEU A 622 -17.05 -13.68 34.46
C LEU A 622 -16.66 -15.07 34.99
N ALA A 623 -15.55 -15.14 35.72
CA ALA A 623 -15.08 -16.38 36.32
C ALA A 623 -15.74 -16.62 37.68
N SER A 624 -16.01 -17.88 38.02
CA SER A 624 -16.40 -18.28 39.37
C SER A 624 -15.15 -18.53 40.23
N GLY A 625 -14.89 -17.67 41.22
CA GLY A 625 -13.78 -17.86 42.17
C GLY A 625 -13.12 -16.58 42.66
N SER A 626 -12.07 -16.75 43.47
CA SER A 626 -11.16 -15.68 43.89
C SER A 626 -10.22 -15.25 42.74
N THR A 627 -9.51 -14.14 42.94
CA THR A 627 -8.53 -13.56 42.00
C THR A 627 -7.11 -13.93 42.43
N PRO A 628 -6.53 -15.05 41.97
CA PRO A 628 -5.17 -15.44 42.29
C PRO A 628 -4.16 -14.62 41.49
N THR A 629 -3.99 -13.35 41.86
CA THR A 629 -3.06 -12.42 41.22
C THR A 629 -1.65 -13.01 41.07
N HIS A 630 -1.17 -13.68 42.12
CA HIS A 630 0.12 -14.34 42.14
C HIS A 630 0.28 -15.40 41.03
N GLN A 631 -0.79 -16.12 40.66
CA GLN A 631 -0.77 -17.11 39.58
C GLN A 631 -0.76 -16.43 38.21
N THR A 632 -1.50 -15.34 38.04
CA THR A 632 -1.47 -14.55 36.80
C THR A 632 -0.09 -13.94 36.56
N MET A 633 0.59 -13.48 37.62
CA MET A 633 1.98 -13.02 37.56
C MET A 633 2.97 -14.12 37.21
N GLN A 634 2.72 -15.37 37.65
CA GLN A 634 3.53 -16.52 37.25
C GLN A 634 3.38 -16.83 35.75
N LEU A 635 2.17 -16.70 35.20
CA LEU A 635 1.95 -16.87 33.75
C LEU A 635 2.68 -15.78 32.93
N ILE A 636 2.67 -14.54 33.40
CA ILE A 636 3.45 -13.44 32.81
C ILE A 636 4.95 -13.74 32.86
N GLU A 637 5.44 -14.28 33.98
CA GLU A 637 6.85 -14.66 34.12
C GLU A 637 7.29 -15.71 33.09
N VAL A 638 6.44 -16.70 32.80
CA VAL A 638 6.73 -17.76 31.82
C VAL A 638 6.94 -17.18 30.41
N ASP A 639 6.03 -16.33 29.95
CA ASP A 639 6.12 -15.71 28.62
C ASP A 639 7.25 -14.67 28.55
N PHE A 640 7.49 -13.92 29.64
CA PHE A 640 8.64 -13.04 29.77
C PHE A 640 9.96 -13.82 29.64
N ASP A 641 10.13 -14.91 30.38
CA ASP A 641 11.36 -15.71 30.35
C ASP A 641 11.57 -16.33 28.96
N LYS A 642 10.48 -16.74 28.30
CA LYS A 642 10.51 -17.24 26.92
C LYS A 642 11.00 -16.17 25.95
N GLU A 643 10.41 -14.97 25.97
CA GLU A 643 10.83 -13.84 25.12
C GLU A 643 12.30 -13.48 25.39
N MET A 644 12.68 -13.33 26.65
CA MET A 644 14.06 -13.00 27.02
C MET A 644 15.07 -14.07 26.56
N ASN A 645 14.70 -15.34 26.61
CA ASN A 645 15.53 -16.43 26.09
C ASN A 645 15.63 -16.39 24.57
N ASP A 646 14.56 -16.07 23.86
CA ASP A 646 14.57 -15.95 22.41
C ASP A 646 15.38 -14.71 21.95
N LEU A 647 15.31 -13.58 22.66
CA LEU A 647 16.16 -12.41 22.42
C LEU A 647 17.64 -12.72 22.68
N LYS A 648 17.95 -13.50 23.73
CA LYS A 648 19.32 -13.98 24.00
C LYS A 648 19.82 -14.90 22.88
N LYS A 649 19.00 -15.84 22.38
CA LYS A 649 19.35 -16.71 21.25
C LYS A 649 19.64 -15.89 19.99
N LYS A 650 18.87 -14.83 19.76
CA LYS A 650 19.06 -13.86 18.67
C LYS A 650 20.23 -12.90 18.88
N ARG A 651 20.95 -12.99 20.01
CA ARG A 651 22.11 -12.15 20.38
C ARG A 651 21.81 -10.64 20.37
N VAL A 652 20.60 -10.27 20.76
CA VAL A 652 20.21 -8.85 20.87
C VAL A 652 21.07 -8.15 21.94
N PRO A 653 21.70 -7.00 21.66
CA PRO A 653 22.45 -6.22 22.64
C PRO A 653 21.61 -5.82 23.85
N LYS A 654 22.23 -5.73 25.04
CA LYS A 654 21.52 -5.36 26.27
C LYS A 654 20.80 -4.00 26.19
N GLU A 655 21.39 -3.08 25.44
CA GLU A 655 20.87 -1.72 25.21
C GLU A 655 19.64 -1.71 24.30
N LYS A 656 19.47 -2.78 23.50
CA LYS A 656 18.34 -2.98 22.60
C LYS A 656 17.29 -3.95 23.18
N LEU A 657 17.36 -4.29 24.46
CA LEU A 657 16.32 -5.11 25.08
C LEU A 657 15.06 -4.27 25.33
N PRO A 658 13.86 -4.85 25.15
CA PRO A 658 12.63 -4.09 25.28
C PRO A 658 12.39 -3.66 26.73
N ILE A 659 11.72 -2.53 26.89
CA ILE A 659 11.13 -2.16 28.18
C ILE A 659 9.99 -3.14 28.45
N ASN A 660 10.01 -3.78 29.61
CA ASN A 660 8.95 -4.71 30.03
C ASN A 660 8.09 -4.01 31.09
N TYR A 661 6.81 -3.84 30.80
CA TYR A 661 5.85 -3.14 31.65
C TYR A 661 4.62 -4.03 31.90
N THR A 662 4.27 -4.22 33.17
CA THR A 662 3.07 -4.97 33.58
C THR A 662 2.07 -4.04 34.21
N ALA A 663 0.86 -4.01 33.67
CA ALA A 663 -0.30 -3.35 34.23
C ALA A 663 -1.25 -4.40 34.84
N GLU A 664 -1.26 -4.46 36.16
CA GLU A 664 -2.14 -5.33 36.92
C GLU A 664 -3.39 -4.53 37.32
N ILE A 665 -4.58 -4.98 36.90
CA ILE A 665 -5.84 -4.28 37.15
C ILE A 665 -6.74 -5.19 38.00
N THR A 666 -7.13 -4.72 39.19
CA THR A 666 -7.91 -5.53 40.15
C THR A 666 -9.04 -4.75 40.83
N ASP A 667 -10.18 -5.40 41.05
CA ASP A 667 -11.25 -4.89 41.92
C ASP A 667 -11.01 -5.36 43.37
N GLY A 668 -10.19 -4.61 44.10
CA GLY A 668 -9.78 -4.92 45.48
C GLY A 668 -8.39 -5.52 45.59
N GLY A 669 -8.04 -5.96 46.81
CA GLY A 669 -6.72 -6.53 47.11
C GLY A 669 -6.57 -7.98 46.63
N PRO A 670 -5.32 -8.48 46.51
CA PRO A 670 -5.04 -9.85 46.09
C PRO A 670 -5.56 -10.88 47.12
N ASP A 671 -5.79 -12.11 46.67
CA ASP A 671 -6.18 -13.23 47.52
C ASP A 671 -5.08 -13.64 48.53
N ASN A 672 -3.81 -13.53 48.10
CA ASN A 672 -2.63 -13.78 48.91
C ASN A 672 -1.65 -12.62 48.76
N PHE A 673 -1.59 -11.78 49.81
CA PHE A 673 -0.76 -10.58 49.83
C PHE A 673 0.74 -10.91 49.77
N GLU A 674 1.20 -11.86 50.58
CA GLU A 674 2.63 -12.23 50.66
C GLU A 674 3.14 -12.82 49.33
N ALA A 675 2.38 -13.77 48.75
CA ALA A 675 2.78 -14.40 47.49
C ALA A 675 2.77 -13.44 46.30
N THR A 676 1.83 -12.49 46.28
CA THR A 676 1.76 -11.46 45.22
C THR A 676 2.92 -10.48 45.35
N GLU A 677 3.25 -10.06 46.56
CA GLU A 677 4.40 -9.18 46.83
C GLU A 677 5.73 -9.86 46.44
N GLU A 678 5.89 -11.15 46.76
CA GLU A 678 7.05 -11.94 46.34
C GLU A 678 7.21 -11.96 44.82
N MET A 679 6.10 -12.19 44.09
CA MET A 679 6.11 -12.15 42.62
C MET A 679 6.44 -10.76 42.07
N HIS A 680 5.93 -9.68 42.69
CA HIS A 680 6.30 -8.32 42.29
C HIS A 680 7.79 -8.07 42.46
N ARG A 681 8.38 -8.43 43.60
CA ARG A 681 9.82 -8.31 43.84
C ARG A 681 10.62 -9.15 42.85
N LYS A 682 10.17 -10.37 42.55
CA LYS A 682 10.80 -11.27 41.59
C LYS A 682 10.82 -10.69 40.18
N LEU A 683 9.69 -10.21 39.69
CA LEU A 683 9.57 -9.61 38.36
C LEU A 683 10.34 -8.30 38.24
N LYS A 684 10.35 -7.46 39.29
CA LYS A 684 11.19 -6.25 39.36
C LYS A 684 12.69 -6.58 39.30
N SER A 685 13.13 -7.64 39.97
CA SER A 685 14.53 -8.10 39.92
C SER A 685 14.97 -8.50 38.50
N LYS A 686 14.01 -8.89 37.64
CA LYS A 686 14.19 -9.18 36.21
C LYS A 686 14.12 -7.95 35.30
N ARG A 687 14.11 -6.73 35.87
CA ARG A 687 13.97 -5.43 35.17
C ARG A 687 12.60 -5.19 34.54
N MET A 688 11.55 -5.80 35.07
CA MET A 688 10.18 -5.50 34.68
C MET A 688 9.60 -4.40 35.58
N THR A 689 8.94 -3.41 34.98
CA THR A 689 8.17 -2.41 35.73
C THR A 689 6.79 -2.98 35.99
N VAL A 690 6.43 -3.24 37.25
CA VAL A 690 5.11 -3.78 37.63
C VAL A 690 4.30 -2.70 38.32
N ARG A 691 3.15 -2.35 37.75
CA ARG A 691 2.25 -1.34 38.27
C ARG A 691 0.86 -1.91 38.51
N SER A 692 0.39 -1.77 39.74
CA SER A 692 -0.92 -2.26 40.17
C SER A 692 -1.94 -1.13 40.23
N PHE A 693 -3.07 -1.31 39.56
CA PHE A 693 -4.22 -0.42 39.50
C PHE A 693 -5.36 -1.07 40.28
N VAL A 694 -5.48 -0.68 41.55
CA VAL A 694 -6.47 -1.25 42.48
C VAL A 694 -7.68 -0.33 42.57
N ILE A 695 -8.86 -0.87 42.27
CA ILE A 695 -10.14 -0.16 42.40
C ILE A 695 -10.74 -0.50 43.78
N GLY A 696 -10.99 0.51 44.62
CA GLY A 696 -11.72 0.35 45.88
C GLY A 696 -11.01 -0.43 47.00
N GLY A 697 -9.70 -0.67 46.89
CA GLY A 697 -8.90 -1.42 47.87
C GLY A 697 -7.46 -0.91 48.00
N ASN A 698 -6.64 -1.63 48.79
CA ASN A 698 -5.21 -1.34 48.96
C ASN A 698 -4.37 -2.30 48.13
N SER A 699 -3.34 -1.77 47.46
CA SER A 699 -2.36 -2.59 46.76
C SER A 699 -1.28 -3.13 47.69
N VAL A 700 -0.70 -4.26 47.30
CA VAL A 700 0.53 -4.83 47.88
C VAL A 700 1.79 -4.26 47.26
N SER A 701 1.70 -3.58 46.11
CA SER A 701 2.87 -3.03 45.42
C SER A 701 3.23 -1.65 45.97
N GLU A 702 4.49 -1.47 46.36
CA GLU A 702 5.04 -0.13 46.67
C GLU A 702 4.95 0.84 45.48
N ASP A 703 4.93 0.30 44.25
CA ASP A 703 4.84 1.07 42.99
C ASP A 703 3.40 1.14 42.45
N ALA A 704 2.40 0.87 43.29
CA ALA A 704 1.01 0.92 42.90
C ALA A 704 0.59 2.31 42.42
N ALA A 705 -0.32 2.36 41.46
CA ALA A 705 -1.00 3.59 41.13
C ALA A 705 -1.82 4.08 42.35
N PRO A 706 -2.08 5.40 42.46
CA PRO A 706 -2.97 5.92 43.48
C PRO A 706 -4.31 5.16 43.48
N PRO A 707 -4.89 4.84 44.66
CA PRO A 707 -6.11 4.04 44.74
C PRO A 707 -7.23 4.65 43.90
N LEU A 708 -7.80 3.84 43.01
CA LEU A 708 -8.87 4.26 42.12
C LEU A 708 -10.22 4.11 42.82
N ARG A 709 -11.10 5.09 42.66
CA ARG A 709 -12.47 5.02 43.19
C ARG A 709 -13.41 4.28 42.26
N SER A 710 -13.08 4.23 40.97
CA SER A 710 -13.91 3.65 39.92
C SER A 710 -13.04 3.23 38.73
N PHE A 711 -13.51 2.22 37.99
CA PHE A 711 -12.90 1.80 36.72
C PHE A 711 -12.93 2.91 35.65
N SER A 712 -13.82 3.89 35.79
CA SER A 712 -13.93 5.02 34.86
C SER A 712 -12.70 5.95 34.90
N GLN A 713 -11.90 5.89 35.98
CA GLN A 713 -10.65 6.64 36.11
C GLN A 713 -9.45 5.92 35.48
N LEU A 714 -9.60 4.63 35.20
CA LEU A 714 -8.53 3.77 34.68
C LEU A 714 -7.97 4.26 33.33
N PRO A 715 -8.78 4.62 32.31
CA PRO A 715 -8.26 5.04 31.02
C PRO A 715 -7.28 6.22 31.09
N GLN A 716 -7.54 7.23 31.91
CA GLN A 716 -6.65 8.39 31.97
C GLN A 716 -5.33 8.06 32.69
N ILE A 717 -5.42 7.34 33.81
CA ILE A 717 -4.27 7.07 34.67
C ILE A 717 -3.33 6.04 34.02
N LEU A 718 -3.90 5.00 33.42
CA LEU A 718 -3.13 3.99 32.69
C LEU A 718 -2.50 4.58 31.41
N ALA A 719 -3.20 5.47 30.68
CA ALA A 719 -2.63 6.14 29.52
C ALA A 719 -1.41 7.00 29.89
N ARG A 720 -1.51 7.76 30.99
CA ARG A 720 -0.38 8.55 31.50
C ARG A 720 0.82 7.67 31.83
N ASP A 721 0.60 6.55 32.50
CA ASP A 721 1.68 5.63 32.90
C ASP A 721 2.35 4.95 31.69
N ILE A 722 1.57 4.58 30.67
CA ILE A 722 2.07 4.03 29.41
C ILE A 722 2.89 5.09 28.65
N ILE A 723 2.37 6.32 28.54
CA ILE A 723 3.09 7.46 27.93
C ILE A 723 4.41 7.74 28.67
N GLU A 724 4.44 7.62 30.00
CA GLU A 724 5.69 7.70 30.76
C GLU A 724 6.69 6.58 30.40
N GLN A 725 6.22 5.36 30.10
CA GLN A 725 7.11 4.32 29.58
C GLN A 725 7.60 4.64 28.17
N PHE A 726 6.72 5.14 27.31
CA PHE A 726 7.09 5.59 25.96
C PHE A 726 8.18 6.66 26.01
N ARG A 727 8.08 7.62 26.93
CA ARG A 727 9.09 8.67 27.08
C ARG A 727 10.48 8.17 27.48
N LYS A 728 10.58 7.01 28.14
CA LYS A 728 11.88 6.38 28.42
C LYS A 728 12.57 5.88 27.15
N LEU A 729 11.82 5.73 26.06
CA LEU A 729 12.33 5.44 24.73
C LEU A 729 12.74 6.71 23.96
N HIS A 730 12.67 7.92 24.51
CA HIS A 730 13.27 9.08 23.83
C HIS A 730 14.80 9.00 23.85
N PRO A 731 15.50 9.32 22.75
CA PRO A 731 16.96 9.31 22.75
C PRO A 731 17.47 10.38 23.72
N GLN A 732 18.40 10.01 24.62
CA GLN A 732 19.06 11.00 25.47
C GLN A 732 19.92 11.87 24.54
N LYS A 733 19.48 13.10 24.23
CA LYS A 733 20.30 14.07 23.51
C LYS A 733 21.62 14.22 24.26
N ILE A 734 22.70 13.66 23.70
CA ILE A 734 24.05 13.96 24.14
C ILE A 734 24.21 15.46 23.86
N LYS A 735 24.27 16.28 24.92
CA LYS A 735 24.68 17.67 24.77
C LYS A 735 26.12 17.65 24.28
N VAL A 736 26.31 17.94 23.00
CA VAL A 736 27.62 18.25 22.41
C VAL A 736 28.08 19.60 22.95
#